data_AF-A0A1R4HVD5-F1
#
_entry.id   AF-A0A1R4HVD5-F1
#
_cell.length_a   1.000
_cell.length_b   1.000
_cell.length_c   1.000
_cell.angle_alpha   90.00
_cell.angle_beta   90.00
_cell.angle_gamma   90.00
#
_symmetry.space_group_name_H-M   'P 1'
#
loop_
_entity.id
_entity.type
_entity.pdbx_description
1 polymer ?
#
loop_
_entity_poly.entity_id
_entity_poly.type
_entity_poly.pdbx_seq_one_letter_code
_entity_poly.pdbx_strand_id
1 'polypeptide(L)'
;MSNAKRALLLDSGLFDETWYVQRYPDASFSQLSPLDHFVNYGWALGRCPGPHFDTDAYRTRYPDISNSGLDPLMHYLCHGCHEGRLKLAGDSNVEPASRLAVVAHAYHLDLIAPLGDRLALLSEPFDLFITTPHASDTKEVVALQRRFSGAQVVNCPNQGRDIAPFFSLLPRLQGYELCLKLHTKQGVTPVAQQWREALISSVLPSREGVRRLVTRLRRDSRLQLAGPKRLFMSQQAMRFGNENWLTRIAKPLGVPLESDWGFLAGSMFWCRPQALLPLAQEVAQHQFEPETGKQDGELAHALERLVGGVIQPQEGQVLLLELASSGEFSIAPYQSHMPLERTMPSRLLAAPITSADVSQNESSLRITGDLNLDSSNAIRGWLASLVNPAPREVIIRIDGVRDIKTSANHFRADLRANGLHQGRHAFDVYPPVELLDDQQHSIELLDAETGECIASKKVRWAFERSFSDFSGYLAHTLVNPYVAQPFREADKRCFAAMENVARILVEHTQVLTEPPLVSVIMPCFNRLDTIEEAVNSVLAQSYARIELILIDDGSEDGTAQWCERCANTNPQVNALLLSQNGGVSAARNRGLEAAQGEYIMYLDSDNRWDTRYVAAMVGAFKKLPHAEALYSGLYRYHGDSETPAGVMFGPLNRSLLFNRNYVDLNTFVHTREAWQRLGGFDEALPRYVDWDLVRRYALDAVLYSVPVILTHYFIDKASNSLTNNQQYLSYLEAVREKTGATYAAKPRQTQAAVTDNSVTGTPQAEVATLERGVAVVIPSYESRDDLQECLESLYALNLGASLEIIVVDNNSSPAVCEFIRQESDGERIKAVFNDANFGFTHAVNLGIHAAKADHDIVLLNNDSLVTPGAFEAMQHAAYSLPECGLVVPQQVLLGGTKTLNDHVPYADASYPCDVNISKHHANVHHVPLFHDGRTLEITFAPFFCVYIPRHVYREAGDLDAQYGRHYRSDRIYCDVVRHILGLRIYHVSDALIYHKLQKSTDELAGKKESEFDIMFKKNRWDPANKMRLDFVDAPWDI
;
A
#
# COMPACT_ATOMS: atom_id res chain seq x y z
N MET A 1 34.95 7.24 39.00
CA MET A 1 33.70 7.40 38.21
C MET A 1 33.38 8.88 38.06
N SER A 2 32.77 9.31 36.96
CA SER A 2 32.41 10.73 36.72
C SER A 2 31.24 11.18 37.61
N ASN A 3 31.18 12.47 37.95
CA ASN A 3 30.09 13.07 38.75
C ASN A 3 28.70 12.80 38.14
N ALA A 4 28.61 12.69 36.82
CA ALA A 4 27.40 12.35 36.10
C ALA A 4 26.83 10.95 36.45
N LYS A 5 27.68 9.95 36.71
CA LYS A 5 27.21 8.60 37.08
C LYS A 5 26.66 8.53 38.50
N ARG A 6 27.22 9.33 39.42
CA ARG A 6 26.71 9.44 40.79
C ARG A 6 25.37 10.17 40.84
N ALA A 7 25.25 11.25 40.07
CA ALA A 7 23.98 11.95 39.90
C ALA A 7 22.91 11.01 39.32
N LEU A 8 23.25 10.21 38.30
CA LEU A 8 22.31 9.26 37.69
C LEU A 8 21.83 8.18 38.67
N LEU A 9 22.71 7.69 39.57
CA LEU A 9 22.34 6.72 40.60
C LEU A 9 21.35 7.31 41.62
N LEU A 10 21.59 8.53 42.07
CA LEU A 10 20.73 9.20 43.04
C LEU A 10 19.40 9.61 42.40
N ASP A 11 19.43 10.19 41.20
CA ASP A 11 18.24 10.63 40.46
C ASP A 11 17.34 9.45 40.05
N SER A 12 17.91 8.26 39.87
CA SER A 12 17.11 7.07 39.57
C SER A 12 16.21 6.61 40.72
N GLY A 13 16.47 7.07 41.96
CA GLY A 13 15.75 6.63 43.15
C GLY A 13 15.89 5.13 43.46
N LEU A 14 16.89 4.46 42.88
CA LEU A 14 17.13 3.02 43.07
C LEU A 14 18.14 2.71 44.17
N PHE A 15 18.96 3.70 44.52
CA PHE A 15 19.87 3.64 45.65
C PHE A 15 19.24 4.33 46.85
N ASP A 16 19.01 3.58 47.93
CA ASP A 16 18.44 4.09 49.18
C ASP A 16 19.51 4.03 50.27
N GLU A 17 20.07 5.19 50.59
CA GLU A 17 21.16 5.33 51.56
C GLU A 17 20.79 4.82 52.96
N THR A 18 19.59 5.14 53.42
CA THR A 18 19.16 4.76 54.78
C THR A 18 18.97 3.25 54.87
N TRP A 19 18.34 2.66 53.86
CA TRP A 19 18.18 1.21 53.73
C TRP A 19 19.53 0.50 53.62
N TYR A 20 20.46 1.05 52.84
CA TYR A 20 21.75 0.45 52.54
C TYR A 20 22.66 0.34 53.77
N VAL A 21 22.77 1.41 54.57
CA VAL A 21 23.58 1.45 55.81
C VAL A 21 22.96 0.59 56.91
N GLN A 22 21.63 0.51 56.98
CA GLN A 22 20.94 -0.38 57.92
C GLN A 22 21.14 -1.86 57.57
N ARG A 23 21.24 -2.17 56.27
CA ARG A 23 21.36 -3.55 55.77
C ARG A 23 22.80 -4.07 55.77
N TYR A 24 23.79 -3.19 55.57
CA TYR A 24 25.20 -3.54 55.39
C TYR A 24 26.11 -2.78 56.38
N PRO A 25 26.38 -3.37 57.56
CA PRO A 25 27.13 -2.70 58.63
C PRO A 25 28.56 -2.29 58.26
N ASP A 26 29.20 -3.02 57.34
CA ASP A 26 30.53 -2.72 56.79
C ASP A 26 30.57 -1.38 56.04
N ALA A 27 29.48 -1.01 55.38
CA ALA A 27 29.33 0.32 54.78
C ALA A 27 29.32 1.42 55.87
N SER A 28 28.66 1.15 57.00
CA SER A 28 28.49 2.06 58.13
C SER A 28 29.78 2.31 58.92
N PHE A 29 30.69 1.33 58.97
CA PHE A 29 32.00 1.45 59.63
C PHE A 29 33.12 1.90 58.69
N SER A 30 32.84 2.02 57.39
CA SER A 30 33.77 2.60 56.43
C SER A 30 33.86 4.12 56.63
N GLN A 31 35.04 4.73 56.48
CA GLN A 31 35.17 6.21 56.49
C GLN A 31 34.65 6.85 55.18
N LEU A 32 33.86 6.12 54.39
CA LEU A 32 33.32 6.53 53.10
C LEU A 32 31.82 6.79 53.22
N SER A 33 31.28 7.65 52.35
CA SER A 33 29.83 7.81 52.27
C SER A 33 29.16 6.50 51.79
N PRO A 34 27.90 6.21 52.15
CA PRO A 34 27.23 4.97 51.75
C PRO A 34 27.16 4.78 50.23
N LEU A 35 26.95 5.86 49.48
CA LEU A 35 26.99 5.85 48.02
C LEU A 35 28.40 5.56 47.50
N ASP A 36 29.43 6.17 48.09
CA ASP A 36 30.83 5.88 47.74
C ASP A 36 31.19 4.42 48.02
N HIS A 37 30.70 3.89 49.14
CA HIS A 37 30.90 2.50 49.49
C HIS A 37 30.21 1.57 48.48
N PHE A 38 28.96 1.84 48.11
CA PHE A 38 28.25 1.04 47.11
C PHE A 38 28.94 1.04 45.75
N VAL A 39 29.31 2.22 45.25
CA VAL A 39 29.93 2.39 43.92
C VAL A 39 31.30 1.73 43.83
N ASN A 40 32.10 1.83 44.89
CA ASN A 40 33.47 1.32 44.86
C ASN A 40 33.56 -0.17 45.22
N TYR A 41 32.65 -0.66 46.07
CA TYR A 41 32.74 -2.02 46.63
C TYR A 41 31.41 -2.79 46.63
N GLY A 42 30.30 -2.12 46.93
CA GLY A 42 29.00 -2.76 47.19
C GLY A 42 28.44 -3.63 46.07
N TRP A 43 28.31 -3.10 44.86
CA TRP A 43 27.74 -3.87 43.74
C TRP A 43 28.59 -5.10 43.38
N ALA A 44 29.92 -4.96 43.47
CA ALA A 44 30.88 -6.02 43.17
C ALA A 44 30.78 -7.16 44.20
N LEU A 45 30.48 -6.81 45.46
CA LEU A 45 30.21 -7.74 46.55
C LEU A 45 28.77 -8.31 46.54
N GLY A 46 27.96 -8.02 45.52
CA GLY A 46 26.57 -8.50 45.43
C GLY A 46 25.58 -7.78 46.33
N ARG A 47 25.94 -6.59 46.83
CA ARG A 47 25.01 -5.81 47.66
C ARG A 47 23.93 -5.17 46.79
N CYS A 48 22.70 -5.18 47.30
CA CYS A 48 21.59 -4.52 46.64
C CYS A 48 21.65 -3.01 46.95
N PRO A 49 21.52 -2.13 45.95
CA PRO A 49 21.53 -0.68 46.14
C PRO A 49 20.34 -0.15 46.97
N GLY A 50 19.24 -0.90 47.00
CA GLY A 50 18.00 -0.53 47.66
C GLY A 50 16.94 -1.62 47.46
N PRO A 51 15.77 -1.53 48.12
CA PRO A 51 14.76 -2.59 48.09
C PRO A 51 14.18 -2.82 46.69
N HIS A 52 14.37 -1.88 45.77
CA HIS A 52 13.76 -1.93 44.45
C HIS A 52 14.70 -2.44 43.36
N PHE A 53 15.92 -2.87 43.70
CA PHE A 53 16.82 -3.44 42.71
C PHE A 53 17.67 -4.55 43.32
N ASP A 54 17.51 -5.76 42.83
CA ASP A 54 18.27 -6.93 43.25
C ASP A 54 19.44 -7.18 42.29
N THR A 55 20.64 -6.90 42.80
CA THR A 55 21.90 -6.97 42.03
C THR A 55 22.21 -8.39 41.54
N ASP A 56 21.90 -9.41 42.34
CA ASP A 56 22.23 -10.80 42.03
C ASP A 56 21.15 -11.47 41.21
N ALA A 57 19.87 -11.15 41.45
CA ALA A 57 18.78 -11.56 40.57
C ALA A 57 18.98 -10.98 39.17
N TYR A 58 19.40 -9.71 39.07
CA TYR A 58 19.66 -9.08 37.77
C TYR A 58 20.81 -9.78 37.03
N ARG A 59 21.91 -10.11 37.71
CA ARG A 59 23.00 -10.90 37.09
C ARG A 59 22.59 -12.32 36.71
N THR A 60 21.79 -12.97 37.54
CA THR A 60 21.35 -14.35 37.27
C THR A 60 20.37 -14.40 36.10
N ARG A 61 19.46 -13.41 36.02
CA ARG A 61 18.49 -13.26 34.93
C ARG A 61 19.16 -12.91 33.60
N TYR A 62 20.27 -12.18 33.66
CA TYR A 62 21.00 -11.68 32.49
C TYR A 62 22.44 -12.20 32.49
N PRO A 63 22.68 -13.43 31.98
CA PRO A 63 23.98 -14.11 32.06
C PRO A 63 25.12 -13.37 31.34
N ASP A 64 24.78 -12.55 30.35
CA ASP A 64 25.70 -11.66 29.64
C ASP A 64 26.28 -10.56 30.55
N ILE A 65 25.53 -10.13 31.57
CA ILE A 65 26.00 -9.21 32.60
C ILE A 65 26.84 -9.94 33.66
N SER A 66 26.46 -11.17 34.02
CA SER A 66 27.24 -12.01 34.95
C SER A 66 28.67 -12.28 34.46
N ASN A 67 28.83 -12.53 33.16
CA ASN A 67 30.12 -12.83 32.53
C ASN A 67 30.94 -11.59 32.13
N SER A 68 30.34 -10.38 32.14
CA SER A 68 31.02 -9.14 31.72
C SER A 68 31.69 -8.36 32.85
N GLY A 69 31.39 -8.69 34.12
CA GLY A 69 31.96 -8.01 35.28
C GLY A 69 31.50 -6.56 35.47
N LEU A 70 30.44 -6.14 34.77
CA LEU A 70 29.88 -4.78 34.85
C LEU A 70 28.98 -4.59 36.07
N ASP A 71 28.91 -3.36 36.58
CA ASP A 71 27.97 -2.97 37.64
C ASP A 71 26.52 -3.16 37.16
N PRO A 72 25.74 -4.08 37.77
CA PRO A 72 24.41 -4.41 37.29
C PRO A 72 23.42 -3.25 37.36
N LEU A 73 23.49 -2.41 38.40
CA LEU A 73 22.59 -1.27 38.53
C LEU A 73 22.98 -0.20 37.51
N MET A 74 24.27 0.06 37.34
CA MET A 74 24.71 1.06 36.38
C MET A 74 24.51 0.62 34.94
N HIS A 75 24.74 -0.65 34.65
CA HIS A 75 24.36 -1.22 33.36
C HIS A 75 22.87 -1.01 33.15
N TYR A 76 22.04 -1.36 34.13
CA TYR A 76 20.60 -1.14 34.03
C TYR A 76 20.26 0.33 33.76
N LEU A 77 20.79 1.29 34.51
CA LEU A 77 20.42 2.71 34.34
C LEU A 77 20.90 3.33 33.05
N CYS A 78 22.07 2.93 32.55
CA CYS A 78 22.60 3.48 31.30
C CYS A 78 22.04 2.78 30.07
N HIS A 79 21.90 1.46 30.16
CA HIS A 79 21.68 0.61 29.01
C HIS A 79 20.49 -0.30 29.23
N GLY A 80 20.49 -1.10 30.30
CA GLY A 80 19.48 -2.13 30.53
C GLY A 80 18.04 -1.62 30.57
N CYS A 81 17.77 -0.42 31.07
CA CYS A 81 16.42 0.17 31.09
C CYS A 81 15.96 0.57 29.68
N HIS A 82 16.87 1.09 28.85
CA HIS A 82 16.63 1.43 27.45
C HIS A 82 16.61 0.17 26.56
N GLU A 83 17.34 -0.86 26.96
CA GLU A 83 17.33 -2.21 26.38
C GLU A 83 16.10 -3.03 26.82
N GLY A 84 15.23 -2.47 27.67
CA GLY A 84 14.01 -3.11 28.12
C GLY A 84 14.22 -4.28 29.10
N ARG A 85 15.41 -4.44 29.67
CA ARG A 85 15.68 -5.38 30.76
C ARG A 85 14.85 -4.97 31.98
N LEU A 86 14.43 -5.94 32.79
CA LEU A 86 13.57 -5.67 33.94
C LEU A 86 14.41 -5.23 35.13
N LYS A 87 13.98 -4.15 35.78
CA LYS A 87 14.33 -3.86 37.16
C LYS A 87 13.75 -4.97 38.03
N LEU A 88 14.59 -5.90 38.45
CA LEU A 88 14.16 -6.97 39.35
C LEU A 88 14.10 -6.38 40.75
N ALA A 89 12.89 -6.20 41.27
CA ALA A 89 12.70 -5.78 42.65
C ALA A 89 13.15 -6.91 43.58
N GLY A 90 13.98 -6.58 44.56
CA GLY A 90 14.29 -7.51 45.64
C GLY A 90 13.02 -7.73 46.45
N ASP A 91 12.50 -8.96 46.40
CA ASP A 91 11.33 -9.46 47.12
C ASP A 91 10.15 -8.48 47.28
N SER A 92 9.24 -8.49 46.30
CA SER A 92 7.83 -8.17 46.57
C SER A 92 6.96 -9.38 46.28
N ASN A 93 7.10 -10.43 47.11
CA ASN A 93 6.03 -11.40 47.32
C ASN A 93 4.88 -10.69 48.04
N VAL A 94 4.03 -10.01 47.26
CA VAL A 94 2.71 -9.58 47.71
C VAL A 94 1.76 -10.72 47.36
N GLU A 95 1.36 -11.49 48.37
CA GLU A 95 0.23 -12.41 48.27
C GLU A 95 -0.97 -11.68 47.62
N PRO A 96 -1.60 -12.23 46.58
CA PRO A 96 -2.63 -11.52 45.84
C PRO A 96 -3.84 -11.25 46.75
N ALA A 97 -4.30 -9.99 46.79
CA ALA A 97 -5.41 -9.57 47.64
C ALA A 97 -6.75 -10.19 47.19
N SER A 98 -6.80 -10.67 45.93
CA SER A 98 -7.92 -11.44 45.38
C SER A 98 -7.45 -12.70 44.64
N ARG A 99 -8.36 -13.67 44.48
CA ARG A 99 -8.17 -14.83 43.60
C ARG A 99 -8.40 -14.51 42.12
N LEU A 100 -8.91 -13.32 41.78
CA LEU A 100 -9.20 -12.86 40.41
C LEU A 100 -8.32 -11.67 40.03
N ALA A 101 -7.68 -11.75 38.87
CA ALA A 101 -7.00 -10.62 38.23
C ALA A 101 -7.79 -10.11 37.01
N VAL A 102 -7.73 -8.81 36.78
CA VAL A 102 -8.22 -8.17 35.56
C VAL A 102 -7.07 -7.40 34.92
N VAL A 103 -6.77 -7.66 33.65
CA VAL A 103 -5.81 -6.87 32.87
C VAL A 103 -6.59 -6.07 31.84
N ALA A 104 -6.52 -4.75 31.93
CA ALA A 104 -7.17 -3.82 31.00
C ALA A 104 -6.11 -2.98 30.28
N HIS A 105 -5.93 -3.20 28.97
CA HIS A 105 -5.06 -2.37 28.14
C HIS A 105 -5.78 -1.10 27.68
N ALA A 106 -5.31 0.05 28.13
CA ALA A 106 -5.91 1.36 27.94
C ALA A 106 -5.14 2.17 26.88
N TYR A 107 -5.48 1.91 25.60
CA TYR A 107 -4.93 2.62 24.43
C TYR A 107 -5.87 3.74 23.94
N HIS A 108 -7.13 3.42 23.64
CA HIS A 108 -8.14 4.40 23.24
C HIS A 108 -8.84 5.00 24.48
N LEU A 109 -8.52 6.27 24.77
CA LEU A 109 -8.93 6.95 26.00
C LEU A 109 -10.45 7.18 26.09
N ASP A 110 -11.12 7.39 24.97
CA ASP A 110 -12.58 7.60 24.86
C ASP A 110 -13.41 6.38 25.32
N LEU A 111 -12.80 5.19 25.34
CA LEU A 111 -13.46 3.93 25.71
C LEU A 111 -13.19 3.49 27.14
N ILE A 112 -12.37 4.23 27.90
CA ILE A 112 -12.02 3.89 29.28
C ILE A 112 -13.24 3.97 30.20
N ALA A 113 -14.09 4.99 30.06
CA ALA A 113 -15.29 5.13 30.88
C ALA A 113 -16.31 3.99 30.64
N PRO A 114 -16.70 3.66 29.39
CA PRO A 114 -17.53 2.49 29.09
C PRO A 114 -16.92 1.16 29.56
N LEU A 115 -15.60 1.00 29.47
CA LEU A 115 -14.91 -0.19 29.99
C LEU A 115 -15.05 -0.30 31.50
N GLY A 116 -14.92 0.82 32.23
CA GLY A 116 -15.17 0.88 33.66
C GLY A 116 -16.60 0.47 34.05
N ASP A 117 -17.59 0.79 33.22
CA ASP A 117 -18.99 0.39 33.45
C ASP A 117 -19.18 -1.12 33.30
N ARG A 118 -18.51 -1.74 32.34
CA ARG A 118 -18.51 -3.20 32.17
C ARG A 118 -17.78 -3.91 33.31
N LEU A 119 -16.65 -3.38 33.78
CA LEU A 119 -15.93 -3.92 34.94
C LEU A 119 -16.76 -3.94 36.22
N ALA A 120 -17.69 -2.98 36.38
CA ALA A 120 -18.60 -2.93 37.52
C ALA A 120 -19.62 -4.10 37.58
N LEU A 121 -19.70 -4.93 36.51
CA LEU A 121 -20.48 -6.16 36.49
C LEU A 121 -19.83 -7.30 37.30
N LEU A 122 -18.51 -7.23 37.55
CA LEU A 122 -17.82 -8.18 38.42
C LEU A 122 -18.33 -8.02 39.86
N SER A 123 -18.85 -9.11 40.43
CA SER A 123 -19.45 -9.11 41.77
C SER A 123 -18.49 -9.54 42.88
N GLU A 124 -17.33 -10.10 42.53
CA GLU A 124 -16.30 -10.53 43.48
C GLU A 124 -15.11 -9.57 43.46
N PRO A 125 -14.32 -9.47 44.56
CA PRO A 125 -13.11 -8.67 44.58
C PRO A 125 -12.14 -9.09 43.47
N PHE A 126 -11.42 -8.16 42.88
CA PHE A 126 -10.39 -8.44 41.87
C PHE A 126 -9.27 -7.41 41.92
N ASP A 127 -8.08 -7.83 41.53
CA ASP A 127 -6.94 -6.93 41.36
C ASP A 127 -6.87 -6.44 39.91
N LEU A 128 -6.91 -5.13 39.72
CA LEU A 128 -6.93 -4.50 38.39
C LEU A 128 -5.53 -4.02 37.99
N PHE A 129 -5.03 -4.52 36.86
CA PHE A 129 -3.82 -4.06 36.20
C PHE A 129 -4.19 -3.24 34.96
N ILE A 130 -3.89 -1.95 34.98
CA ILE A 130 -4.12 -1.02 33.88
C ILE A 130 -2.81 -0.89 33.10
N THR A 131 -2.71 -1.51 31.93
CA THR A 131 -1.54 -1.34 31.06
C THR A 131 -1.80 -0.20 30.08
N THR A 132 -0.82 0.68 29.86
CA THR A 132 -1.01 1.85 28.98
C THR A 132 0.32 2.38 28.44
N PRO A 133 0.38 2.82 27.16
CA PRO A 133 1.50 3.60 26.66
C PRO A 133 1.42 5.08 27.01
N HIS A 134 0.29 5.52 27.58
CA HIS A 134 0.11 6.91 28.01
C HIS A 134 0.80 7.17 29.34
N ALA A 135 1.05 8.44 29.64
CA ALA A 135 1.59 8.84 30.94
C ALA A 135 0.63 8.40 32.07
N SER A 136 1.16 7.94 33.19
CA SER A 136 0.37 7.36 34.30
C SER A 136 -0.61 8.36 34.93
N ASP A 137 -0.38 9.65 34.74
CA ASP A 137 -1.21 10.77 35.19
C ASP A 137 -2.28 11.22 34.16
N THR A 138 -2.41 10.51 33.04
CA THR A 138 -3.45 10.74 32.03
C THR A 138 -4.84 10.71 32.69
N LYS A 139 -5.65 11.75 32.45
CA LYS A 139 -6.92 11.99 33.14
C LYS A 139 -7.84 10.77 33.15
N GLU A 140 -8.01 10.08 32.02
CA GLU A 140 -8.89 8.93 31.88
C GLU A 140 -8.34 7.70 32.62
N VAL A 141 -7.02 7.47 32.58
CA VAL A 141 -6.33 6.40 33.32
C VAL A 141 -6.46 6.63 34.82
N VAL A 142 -6.22 7.85 35.27
CA VAL A 142 -6.40 8.27 36.67
C VAL A 142 -7.86 8.13 37.10
N ALA A 143 -8.83 8.44 36.22
CA ALA A 143 -10.25 8.25 36.51
C ALA A 143 -10.61 6.78 36.72
N LEU A 144 -10.07 5.87 35.90
CA LEU A 144 -10.27 4.43 36.09
C LEU A 144 -9.57 3.93 37.36
N GLN A 145 -8.36 4.40 37.64
CA GLN A 145 -7.62 4.05 38.86
C GLN A 145 -8.34 4.52 40.14
N ARG A 146 -8.94 5.72 40.10
CA ARG A 146 -9.77 6.22 41.21
C ARG A 146 -11.06 5.44 41.39
N ARG A 147 -11.66 4.94 40.30
CA ARG A 147 -12.89 4.13 40.33
C ARG A 147 -12.67 2.77 40.98
N PHE A 148 -11.48 2.19 40.84
CA PHE A 148 -11.11 0.89 41.41
C PHE A 148 -9.90 1.05 42.33
N SER A 149 -10.16 1.36 43.60
CA SER A 149 -9.12 1.54 44.63
C SER A 149 -8.24 0.30 44.75
N GLY A 150 -6.94 0.44 44.47
CA GLY A 150 -6.00 -0.68 44.40
C GLY A 150 -5.56 -1.06 42.98
N ALA A 151 -6.11 -0.41 41.94
CA ALA A 151 -5.67 -0.61 40.57
C ALA A 151 -4.21 -0.17 40.36
N GLN A 152 -3.43 -1.05 39.75
CA GLN A 152 -2.00 -0.85 39.45
C GLN A 152 -1.85 -0.37 38.01
N VAL A 153 -1.29 0.82 37.82
CA VAL A 153 -0.94 1.33 36.48
C VAL A 153 0.44 0.79 36.10
N VAL A 154 0.53 0.18 34.92
CA VAL A 154 1.74 -0.41 34.37
C VAL A 154 2.02 0.26 33.04
N ASN A 155 2.96 1.20 33.03
CA ASN A 155 3.39 1.87 31.82
C ASN A 155 4.18 0.90 30.93
N CYS A 156 3.82 0.81 29.67
CA CYS A 156 4.43 -0.07 28.68
C CYS A 156 4.61 0.66 27.34
N PRO A 157 5.62 0.36 26.52
CA PRO A 157 5.77 0.98 25.21
C PRO A 157 4.57 0.67 24.30
N ASN A 158 4.30 1.53 23.31
CA ASN A 158 3.28 1.28 22.28
C ASN A 158 3.79 0.26 21.24
N GLN A 159 4.02 -0.97 21.69
CA GLN A 159 4.55 -2.08 20.89
C GLN A 159 3.76 -3.35 21.21
N GLY A 160 3.42 -4.13 20.18
CA GLY A 160 2.67 -5.38 20.33
C GLY A 160 1.23 -5.22 20.85
N ARG A 161 0.64 -4.03 20.68
CA ARG A 161 -0.75 -3.69 21.02
C ARG A 161 -1.14 -4.10 22.45
N ASP A 162 -2.29 -4.73 22.62
CA ASP A 162 -2.76 -5.26 23.91
C ASP A 162 -2.15 -6.63 24.29
N ILE A 163 -1.35 -7.23 23.40
CA ILE A 163 -0.79 -8.58 23.56
C ILE A 163 0.53 -8.52 24.33
N ALA A 164 1.50 -7.69 23.91
CA ALA A 164 2.80 -7.60 24.59
C ALA A 164 2.69 -7.16 26.06
N PRO A 165 1.88 -6.13 26.40
CA PRO A 165 1.69 -5.73 27.80
C PRO A 165 1.07 -6.85 28.64
N PHE A 166 0.13 -7.63 28.08
CA PHE A 166 -0.47 -8.77 28.78
C PHE A 166 0.55 -9.89 29.04
N PHE A 167 1.33 -10.30 28.04
CA PHE A 167 2.34 -11.35 28.21
C PHE A 167 3.47 -10.94 29.16
N SER A 168 3.84 -9.65 29.19
CA SER A 168 4.81 -9.11 30.15
C SER A 168 4.34 -9.21 31.62
N LEU A 169 3.02 -9.20 31.84
CA LEU A 169 2.40 -9.29 33.16
C LEU A 169 2.16 -10.73 33.61
N LEU A 170 2.05 -11.71 32.71
CA LEU A 170 1.73 -13.11 33.05
C LEU A 170 2.55 -13.71 34.20
N PRO A 171 3.88 -13.48 34.31
CA PRO A 171 4.66 -13.98 35.46
C PRO A 171 4.19 -13.43 36.81
N ARG A 172 3.65 -12.21 36.85
CA ARG A 172 3.05 -11.60 38.06
C ARG A 172 1.65 -12.12 38.34
N LEU A 173 1.00 -12.73 37.34
CA LEU A 173 -0.36 -13.24 37.44
C LEU A 173 -0.43 -14.72 37.86
N GLN A 174 0.71 -15.40 38.02
CA GLN A 174 0.79 -16.84 38.32
C GLN A 174 0.13 -17.24 39.66
N GLY A 175 -0.03 -16.30 40.60
CA GLY A 175 -0.70 -16.52 41.88
C GLY A 175 -2.23 -16.42 41.83
N TYR A 176 -2.81 -15.95 40.71
CA TYR A 176 -4.25 -15.78 40.57
C TYR A 176 -4.91 -17.05 40.02
N GLU A 177 -6.14 -17.32 40.45
CA GLU A 177 -6.91 -18.47 40.00
C GLU A 177 -7.47 -18.27 38.59
N LEU A 178 -7.94 -17.06 38.30
CA LEU A 178 -8.50 -16.65 37.03
C LEU A 178 -8.00 -15.25 36.65
N CYS A 179 -7.86 -15.01 35.35
CA CYS A 179 -7.57 -13.69 34.80
C CYS A 179 -8.54 -13.35 33.68
N LEU A 180 -9.13 -12.15 33.74
CA LEU A 180 -9.90 -11.54 32.66
C LEU A 180 -9.02 -10.54 31.91
N LYS A 181 -8.81 -10.78 30.61
CA LYS A 181 -8.07 -9.90 29.71
C LYS A 181 -9.04 -9.05 28.88
N LEU A 182 -8.84 -7.73 28.91
CA LEU A 182 -9.63 -6.72 28.21
C LEU A 182 -8.71 -5.66 27.59
N HIS A 183 -9.23 -4.93 26.59
CA HIS A 183 -8.58 -3.75 26.04
C HIS A 183 -9.59 -2.75 25.48
N THR A 184 -9.18 -1.50 25.32
CA THR A 184 -9.96 -0.54 24.55
C THR A 184 -9.70 -0.76 23.06
N LYS A 185 -10.75 -1.03 22.28
CA LYS A 185 -10.70 -1.27 20.82
C LYS A 185 -11.53 -0.21 20.09
N GLN A 186 -10.92 0.66 19.29
CA GLN A 186 -11.63 1.67 18.51
C GLN A 186 -11.76 1.22 17.06
N GLY A 187 -12.88 1.59 16.44
CA GLY A 187 -13.11 1.39 15.02
C GLY A 187 -14.12 2.40 14.51
N VAL A 188 -13.84 2.96 13.35
CA VAL A 188 -14.64 4.00 12.69
C VAL A 188 -15.81 3.44 11.89
N THR A 189 -15.84 2.12 11.65
CA THR A 189 -16.91 1.43 10.91
C THR A 189 -17.93 0.76 11.84
N PRO A 190 -19.21 0.64 11.44
CA PRO A 190 -20.23 -0.09 12.21
C PRO A 190 -19.84 -1.54 12.53
N VAL A 191 -19.15 -2.20 11.60
CA VAL A 191 -18.62 -3.57 11.76
C VAL A 191 -17.61 -3.64 12.91
N ALA A 192 -16.71 -2.67 13.04
CA ALA A 192 -15.73 -2.66 14.13
C ALA A 192 -16.36 -2.38 15.51
N GLN A 193 -17.49 -1.67 15.55
CA GLN A 193 -18.26 -1.44 16.79
C GLN A 193 -19.09 -2.66 17.19
N GLN A 194 -19.71 -3.35 16.23
CA GLN A 194 -20.38 -4.64 16.46
C GLN A 194 -19.37 -5.69 16.93
N TRP A 195 -18.16 -5.70 16.35
CA TRP A 195 -17.07 -6.58 16.78
C TRP A 195 -16.67 -6.30 18.24
N ARG A 196 -16.51 -5.03 18.63
CA ARG A 196 -16.26 -4.66 20.03
C ARG A 196 -17.38 -5.09 20.98
N GLU A 197 -18.63 -4.84 20.60
CA GLU A 197 -19.78 -5.19 21.45
C GLU A 197 -19.90 -6.72 21.61
N ALA A 198 -19.64 -7.49 20.55
CA ALA A 198 -19.59 -8.94 20.61
C ALA A 198 -18.48 -9.46 21.53
N LEU A 199 -17.29 -8.86 21.49
CA LEU A 199 -16.19 -9.21 22.40
C LEU A 199 -16.57 -8.97 23.86
N ILE A 200 -16.97 -7.74 24.19
CA ILE A 200 -17.14 -7.31 25.58
C ILE A 200 -18.40 -7.91 26.22
N SER A 201 -19.50 -8.04 25.46
CA SER A 201 -20.76 -8.58 25.98
C SER A 201 -20.77 -10.10 26.07
N SER A 202 -19.82 -10.81 25.43
CA SER A 202 -19.62 -12.25 25.67
C SER A 202 -18.83 -12.52 26.94
N VAL A 203 -17.77 -11.77 27.23
CA VAL A 203 -16.93 -11.99 28.43
C VAL A 203 -17.48 -11.29 29.69
N LEU A 204 -18.30 -10.23 29.51
CA LEU A 204 -19.00 -9.49 30.57
C LEU A 204 -20.49 -9.26 30.20
N PRO A 205 -21.33 -10.32 30.12
CA PRO A 205 -22.71 -10.23 29.64
C PRO A 205 -23.65 -9.48 30.59
N SER A 206 -23.66 -9.87 31.86
CA SER A 206 -24.47 -9.28 32.94
C SER A 206 -23.90 -9.69 34.29
N ARG A 207 -24.30 -9.03 35.39
CA ARG A 207 -23.82 -9.38 36.75
C ARG A 207 -24.05 -10.86 37.08
N GLU A 208 -25.23 -11.39 36.77
CA GLU A 208 -25.55 -12.80 37.01
C GLU A 208 -24.86 -13.74 35.99
N GLY A 209 -24.74 -13.32 34.72
CA GLY A 209 -24.00 -14.08 33.71
C GLY A 209 -22.52 -14.24 34.06
N VAL A 210 -21.87 -13.17 34.51
CA VAL A 210 -20.47 -13.19 34.97
C VAL A 210 -20.33 -14.08 36.20
N ARG A 211 -21.25 -14.00 37.18
CA ARG A 211 -21.25 -14.88 38.35
C ARG A 211 -21.33 -16.37 37.96
N ARG A 212 -22.20 -16.72 37.02
CA ARG A 212 -22.31 -18.10 36.51
C ARG A 212 -21.06 -18.55 35.74
N LEU A 213 -20.50 -17.67 34.90
CA LEU A 213 -19.27 -17.94 34.15
C LEU A 213 -18.09 -18.24 35.07
N VAL A 214 -17.83 -17.35 36.04
CA VAL A 214 -16.78 -17.55 37.05
C VAL A 214 -17.02 -18.84 37.83
N THR A 215 -18.24 -19.07 38.31
CA THR A 215 -18.59 -20.31 39.04
C THR A 215 -18.29 -21.56 38.21
N ARG A 216 -18.57 -21.51 36.90
CA ARG A 216 -18.31 -22.63 35.99
C ARG A 216 -16.81 -22.87 35.78
N LEU A 217 -16.04 -21.80 35.53
CA LEU A 217 -14.58 -21.88 35.40
C LEU A 217 -13.92 -22.46 36.66
N ARG A 218 -14.42 -22.12 37.85
CA ARG A 218 -13.94 -22.68 39.12
C ARG A 218 -14.29 -24.15 39.32
N ARG A 219 -15.50 -24.56 38.90
CA ARG A 219 -16.00 -25.93 39.08
C ARG A 219 -15.37 -26.95 38.14
N ASP A 220 -14.89 -26.53 36.98
CA ASP A 220 -14.28 -27.41 35.99
C ASP A 220 -12.84 -26.97 35.72
N SER A 221 -11.89 -27.61 36.40
CA SER A 221 -10.46 -27.31 36.27
C SER A 221 -9.90 -27.61 34.87
N ARG A 222 -10.63 -28.33 34.01
CA ARG A 222 -10.25 -28.53 32.61
C ARG A 222 -10.52 -27.28 31.77
N LEU A 223 -11.40 -26.38 32.19
CA LEU A 223 -11.63 -25.12 31.47
C LEU A 223 -10.48 -24.15 31.74
N GLN A 224 -9.61 -23.98 30.75
CA GLN A 224 -8.39 -23.16 30.85
C GLN A 224 -8.53 -21.82 30.13
N LEU A 225 -9.47 -21.70 29.19
CA LEU A 225 -9.74 -20.51 28.40
C LEU A 225 -11.25 -20.35 28.16
N ALA A 226 -11.78 -19.13 28.15
CA ALA A 226 -13.15 -18.86 27.75
C ALA A 226 -13.29 -17.53 26.99
N GLY A 227 -14.08 -17.52 25.91
CA GLY A 227 -14.27 -16.32 25.09
C GLY A 227 -15.40 -16.44 24.07
N PRO A 228 -15.61 -15.40 23.24
CA PRO A 228 -16.78 -15.29 22.36
C PRO A 228 -16.84 -16.39 21.29
N LYS A 229 -17.95 -17.15 21.24
CA LYS A 229 -18.19 -18.23 20.27
C LYS A 229 -18.16 -17.73 18.83
N ARG A 230 -18.77 -16.57 18.55
CA ARG A 230 -18.84 -15.97 17.20
C ARG A 230 -17.51 -15.46 16.67
N LEU A 231 -16.48 -15.44 17.51
CA LEU A 231 -15.13 -15.00 17.17
C LEU A 231 -14.11 -16.11 17.47
N PHE A 232 -14.58 -17.35 17.61
CA PHE A 232 -13.73 -18.52 17.71
C PHE A 232 -13.46 -19.07 16.31
N MET A 233 -12.26 -18.82 15.80
CA MET A 233 -11.91 -18.99 14.40
C MET A 233 -10.93 -20.13 14.19
N SER A 234 -10.94 -20.70 12.98
CA SER A 234 -9.91 -21.65 12.54
C SER A 234 -8.53 -20.98 12.52
N GLN A 235 -7.59 -21.53 13.29
CA GLN A 235 -6.19 -21.15 13.21
C GLN A 235 -5.61 -21.53 11.85
N GLN A 236 -6.01 -22.69 11.30
CA GLN A 236 -5.51 -23.12 9.99
C GLN A 236 -5.96 -22.20 8.86
N ALA A 237 -7.23 -21.79 8.85
CA ALA A 237 -7.76 -20.88 7.83
C ALA A 237 -7.23 -19.45 7.98
N MET A 238 -6.87 -19.05 9.20
CA MET A 238 -6.39 -17.70 9.52
C MET A 238 -4.87 -17.64 9.75
N ARG A 239 -4.10 -18.68 9.38
CA ARG A 239 -2.63 -18.73 9.51
C ARG A 239 -1.91 -17.68 8.65
N PHE A 240 -2.59 -17.24 7.59
CA PHE A 240 -2.04 -16.37 6.56
C PHE A 240 -1.46 -15.08 7.19
N GLY A 241 -0.18 -14.79 6.91
CA GLY A 241 0.56 -13.67 7.50
C GLY A 241 1.35 -14.00 8.79
N ASN A 242 0.90 -14.94 9.64
CA ASN A 242 1.56 -15.27 10.91
C ASN A 242 2.32 -16.61 10.92
N GLU A 243 2.35 -17.34 9.81
CA GLU A 243 2.95 -18.68 9.71
C GLU A 243 4.38 -18.78 10.24
N ASN A 244 5.22 -17.79 9.96
CA ASN A 244 6.61 -17.75 10.44
C ASN A 244 6.68 -17.69 11.97
N TRP A 245 5.90 -16.79 12.58
CA TRP A 245 5.83 -16.66 14.04
C TRP A 245 5.18 -17.87 14.70
N LEU A 246 4.12 -18.41 14.10
CA LEU A 246 3.46 -19.63 14.55
C LEU A 246 4.42 -20.82 14.55
N THR A 247 5.17 -21.02 13.47
CA THR A 247 6.17 -22.10 13.35
C THR A 247 7.30 -21.93 14.36
N ARG A 248 7.76 -20.69 14.56
CA ARG A 248 8.85 -20.38 15.47
C ARG A 248 8.50 -20.70 16.93
N ILE A 249 7.29 -20.34 17.36
CA ILE A 249 6.87 -20.43 18.77
C ILE A 249 6.15 -21.75 19.08
N ALA A 250 5.41 -22.34 18.12
CA ALA A 250 4.71 -23.60 18.34
C ALA A 250 5.67 -24.78 18.53
N LYS A 251 6.82 -24.78 17.84
CA LYS A 251 7.79 -25.88 17.86
C LYS A 251 8.42 -26.11 19.25
N PRO A 252 8.96 -25.09 19.94
CA PRO A 252 9.44 -25.23 21.32
C PRO A 252 8.36 -25.66 22.31
N LEU A 253 7.11 -25.27 22.06
CA LEU A 253 5.96 -25.55 22.92
C LEU A 253 5.29 -26.91 22.64
N GLY A 254 5.77 -27.66 21.64
CA GLY A 254 5.19 -28.95 21.25
C GLY A 254 3.78 -28.86 20.68
N VAL A 255 3.39 -27.71 20.13
CA VAL A 255 2.05 -27.48 19.55
C VAL A 255 2.07 -27.91 18.07
N PRO A 256 1.30 -28.92 17.65
CA PRO A 256 1.32 -29.42 16.28
C PRO A 256 0.58 -28.45 15.35
N LEU A 257 1.30 -27.76 14.46
CA LEU A 257 0.70 -26.84 13.48
C LEU A 257 -0.34 -27.52 12.58
N GLU A 258 -0.21 -28.82 12.32
CA GLU A 258 -1.18 -29.58 11.51
C GLU A 258 -2.54 -29.79 12.20
N SER A 259 -2.67 -29.40 13.47
CA SER A 259 -3.95 -29.41 14.19
C SER A 259 -4.61 -28.04 14.13
N ASP A 260 -5.93 -28.01 13.94
CA ASP A 260 -6.70 -26.77 14.02
C ASP A 260 -7.33 -26.61 15.41
N TRP A 261 -6.59 -26.01 16.34
CA TRP A 261 -7.03 -25.83 17.74
C TRP A 261 -8.03 -24.68 17.93
N GLY A 262 -8.16 -23.81 16.93
CA GLY A 262 -8.99 -22.61 16.96
C GLY A 262 -8.51 -21.51 17.92
N PHE A 263 -8.86 -20.25 17.68
CA PHE A 263 -8.45 -19.13 18.53
C PHE A 263 -9.53 -18.06 18.67
N LEU A 264 -9.39 -17.23 19.71
CA LEU A 264 -10.34 -16.15 20.03
C LEU A 264 -9.89 -14.84 19.38
N ALA A 265 -10.44 -14.53 18.20
CA ALA A 265 -10.11 -13.32 17.45
C ALA A 265 -10.62 -12.05 18.15
N GLY A 266 -9.73 -11.08 18.38
CA GLY A 266 -10.00 -9.83 19.10
C GLY A 266 -9.58 -9.82 20.57
N SER A 267 -8.84 -10.85 21.02
CA SER A 267 -8.01 -10.89 22.25
C SER A 267 -8.66 -10.49 23.58
N MET A 268 -9.99 -10.61 23.72
CA MET A 268 -10.71 -10.48 25.00
C MET A 268 -11.23 -11.84 25.47
N PHE A 269 -10.75 -12.31 26.62
CA PHE A 269 -11.05 -13.65 27.11
C PHE A 269 -10.78 -13.80 28.61
N TRP A 270 -11.33 -14.87 29.19
CA TRP A 270 -10.98 -15.38 30.52
C TRP A 270 -9.96 -16.49 30.36
N CYS A 271 -8.95 -16.55 31.24
CA CYS A 271 -7.96 -17.62 31.24
C CYS A 271 -7.51 -17.99 32.66
N ARG A 272 -6.88 -19.17 32.78
CA ARG A 272 -6.05 -19.51 33.92
C ARG A 272 -4.62 -19.07 33.61
N PRO A 273 -4.02 -18.12 34.36
CA PRO A 273 -2.69 -17.58 34.05
C PRO A 273 -1.61 -18.65 33.89
N GLN A 274 -1.68 -19.71 34.69
CA GLN A 274 -0.72 -20.81 34.69
C GLN A 274 -0.67 -21.54 33.34
N ALA A 275 -1.80 -21.65 32.64
CA ALA A 275 -1.88 -22.34 31.36
C ALA A 275 -1.13 -21.61 30.23
N LEU A 276 -0.92 -20.29 30.39
CA LEU A 276 -0.23 -19.43 29.43
C LEU A 276 1.23 -19.16 29.82
N LEU A 277 1.71 -19.63 30.97
CA LEU A 277 3.10 -19.41 31.41
C LEU A 277 4.15 -20.00 30.46
N PRO A 278 4.00 -21.22 29.90
CA PRO A 278 4.96 -21.73 28.91
C PRO A 278 5.04 -20.84 27.68
N LEU A 279 3.90 -20.34 27.20
CA LEU A 279 3.84 -19.39 26.08
C LEU A 279 4.53 -18.07 26.45
N ALA A 280 4.30 -17.54 27.65
CA ALA A 280 4.94 -16.31 28.11
C ALA A 280 6.47 -16.43 28.24
N GLN A 281 6.98 -17.59 28.66
CA GLN A 281 8.42 -17.87 28.75
C GLN A 281 9.07 -17.91 27.37
N GLU A 282 8.39 -18.48 26.37
CA GLU A 282 8.88 -18.50 25.00
C GLU A 282 8.83 -17.10 24.36
N VAL A 283 7.72 -16.38 24.55
CA VAL A 283 7.55 -14.99 24.07
C VAL A 283 8.61 -14.04 24.62
N ALA A 284 9.05 -14.24 25.86
CA ALA A 284 10.08 -13.40 26.49
C ALA A 284 11.43 -13.41 25.77
N GLN A 285 11.66 -14.36 24.86
CA GLN A 285 12.88 -14.48 24.04
C GLN A 285 12.78 -13.71 22.71
N HIS A 286 11.63 -13.09 22.43
CA HIS A 286 11.33 -12.42 21.17
C HIS A 286 11.01 -10.94 21.39
N GLN A 287 11.41 -10.10 20.44
CA GLN A 287 11.08 -8.67 20.44
C GLN A 287 9.83 -8.44 19.59
N PHE A 288 8.89 -7.65 20.12
CA PHE A 288 7.72 -7.21 19.37
C PHE A 288 8.11 -6.13 18.36
N GLU A 289 7.51 -6.18 17.19
CA GLU A 289 7.71 -5.17 16.15
C GLU A 289 7.16 -3.79 16.58
N PRO A 290 7.73 -2.67 16.08
CA PRO A 290 7.10 -1.35 16.19
C PRO A 290 5.70 -1.36 15.58
N GLU A 291 4.74 -0.64 16.17
CA GLU A 291 3.37 -0.59 15.67
C GLU A 291 3.31 0.01 14.26
N THR A 292 2.99 -0.82 13.25
CA THR A 292 2.96 -0.41 11.84
C THR A 292 1.56 -0.13 11.29
N GLY A 293 0.51 -0.38 12.09
CA GLY A 293 -0.89 -0.28 11.66
C GLY A 293 -1.38 -1.47 10.81
N LYS A 294 -0.54 -2.49 10.59
CA LYS A 294 -0.93 -3.74 9.90
C LYS A 294 -2.04 -4.47 10.66
N GLN A 295 -2.99 -5.06 9.94
CA GLN A 295 -4.11 -5.78 10.56
C GLN A 295 -3.81 -7.27 10.84
N ASP A 296 -2.65 -7.77 10.39
CA ASP A 296 -2.21 -9.16 10.59
C ASP A 296 -0.69 -9.31 10.36
N GLY A 297 -0.10 -10.43 10.77
CA GLY A 297 1.28 -10.83 10.42
C GLY A 297 2.40 -10.45 11.41
N GLU A 298 2.13 -9.58 12.37
CA GLU A 298 3.05 -9.24 13.47
C GLU A 298 3.00 -10.29 14.61
N LEU A 299 4.02 -10.32 15.48
CA LEU A 299 4.11 -11.25 16.61
C LEU A 299 2.85 -11.26 17.48
N ALA A 300 2.24 -10.08 17.73
CA ALA A 300 1.01 -9.96 18.50
C ALA A 300 -0.16 -10.80 17.93
N HIS A 301 -0.31 -10.82 16.60
CA HIS A 301 -1.38 -11.56 15.92
C HIS A 301 -1.11 -13.07 15.91
N ALA A 302 0.17 -13.49 15.88
CA ALA A 302 0.55 -14.90 16.04
C ALA A 302 0.30 -15.41 17.47
N LEU A 303 0.54 -14.56 18.47
CA LEU A 303 0.30 -14.91 19.87
C LEU A 303 -1.19 -14.98 20.21
N GLU A 304 -2.02 -14.09 19.65
CA GLU A 304 -3.48 -14.21 19.75
C GLU A 304 -3.96 -15.61 19.30
N ARG A 305 -3.37 -16.14 18.23
CA ARG A 305 -3.68 -17.47 17.70
C ARG A 305 -3.11 -18.63 18.54
N LEU A 306 -1.91 -18.47 19.10
CA LEU A 306 -1.24 -19.49 19.91
C LEU A 306 -1.83 -19.66 21.31
N VAL A 307 -2.59 -18.68 21.82
CA VAL A 307 -3.31 -18.82 23.09
C VAL A 307 -4.22 -20.06 23.09
N GLY A 308 -4.87 -20.41 21.98
CA GLY A 308 -5.63 -21.67 21.88
C GLY A 308 -4.74 -22.92 21.77
N GLY A 309 -3.57 -22.78 21.15
CA GLY A 309 -2.68 -23.89 20.81
C GLY A 309 -1.91 -24.45 21.98
N VAL A 310 -1.60 -23.62 22.98
CA VAL A 310 -0.89 -24.06 24.21
C VAL A 310 -1.82 -24.70 25.24
N ILE A 311 -3.13 -24.55 25.06
CA ILE A 311 -4.16 -25.10 25.95
C ILE A 311 -4.44 -26.57 25.60
N GLN A 312 -4.42 -26.91 24.31
CA GLN A 312 -4.82 -28.23 23.80
C GLN A 312 -3.88 -29.38 24.23
N PRO A 313 -2.54 -29.25 24.23
CA PRO A 313 -1.63 -30.31 24.68
C PRO A 313 -1.71 -30.64 26.18
N GLN A 314 -2.39 -29.81 26.98
CA GLN A 314 -2.49 -29.93 28.44
C GLN A 314 -3.80 -30.58 28.92
N GLU A 315 -4.55 -31.26 28.03
CA GLU A 315 -5.94 -31.73 28.26
C GLU A 315 -6.94 -30.59 28.61
N GLY A 316 -6.56 -29.34 28.33
CA GLY A 316 -7.35 -28.14 28.58
C GLY A 316 -8.49 -27.97 27.57
N GLN A 317 -9.58 -27.37 28.02
CA GLN A 317 -10.79 -27.08 27.25
C GLN A 317 -11.03 -25.57 27.14
N VAL A 318 -11.57 -25.16 25.98
CA VAL A 318 -11.99 -23.78 25.71
C VAL A 318 -13.51 -23.69 25.85
N LEU A 319 -13.99 -22.78 26.69
CA LEU A 319 -15.42 -22.50 26.86
C LEU A 319 -15.86 -21.37 25.90
N LEU A 320 -16.73 -21.68 24.96
CA LEU A 320 -17.26 -20.73 23.99
C LEU A 320 -18.53 -20.05 24.51
N LEU A 321 -18.55 -18.71 24.49
CA LEU A 321 -19.60 -17.89 25.08
C LEU A 321 -20.50 -17.28 23.99
N GLU A 322 -21.80 -17.55 24.04
CA GLU A 322 -22.78 -17.00 23.10
C GLU A 322 -23.16 -15.55 23.40
N LEU A 323 -23.66 -14.84 22.38
CA LEU A 323 -24.16 -13.46 22.49
C LEU A 323 -25.51 -13.51 23.23
N ALA A 324 -25.58 -12.95 24.43
CA ALA A 324 -26.70 -13.18 25.34
C ALA A 324 -27.97 -12.41 24.94
N SER A 325 -29.05 -13.15 24.62
CA SER A 325 -30.44 -12.72 24.87
C SER A 325 -31.10 -13.51 26.02
N SER A 326 -30.62 -14.71 26.37
CA SER A 326 -31.23 -15.57 27.42
C SER A 326 -30.29 -15.98 28.58
N GLY A 327 -28.97 -15.77 28.46
CA GLY A 327 -28.02 -16.08 29.53
C GLY A 327 -27.76 -17.57 29.77
N GLU A 328 -28.13 -18.46 28.84
CA GLU A 328 -27.71 -19.86 28.82
C GLU A 328 -26.32 -20.00 28.18
N PHE A 329 -25.47 -20.89 28.74
CA PHE A 329 -24.15 -21.22 28.19
C PHE A 329 -24.23 -22.54 27.44
N SER A 330 -23.74 -22.61 26.21
CA SER A 330 -23.48 -23.88 25.54
C SER A 330 -22.04 -24.32 25.85
N ILE A 331 -21.88 -25.54 26.40
CA ILE A 331 -20.56 -26.17 26.50
C ILE A 331 -20.30 -26.82 25.15
N ALA A 332 -19.40 -26.24 24.35
CA ALA A 332 -18.82 -26.96 23.24
C ALA A 332 -17.60 -27.75 23.78
N PRO A 333 -17.65 -29.08 23.93
CA PRO A 333 -16.41 -29.84 23.94
C PRO A 333 -15.75 -29.62 22.58
N TYR A 334 -14.48 -29.21 22.55
CA TYR A 334 -13.73 -29.25 21.30
C TYR A 334 -13.72 -30.70 20.80
N GLN A 335 -14.46 -30.97 19.72
CA GLN A 335 -14.38 -32.21 18.98
C GLN A 335 -13.49 -31.92 17.77
N SER A 336 -12.33 -32.59 17.70
CA SER A 336 -11.32 -32.49 16.63
C SER A 336 -11.85 -32.81 15.21
N HIS A 337 -13.16 -33.03 15.06
CA HIS A 337 -13.83 -33.47 13.84
C HIS A 337 -14.92 -32.50 13.34
N MET A 338 -15.19 -31.40 14.05
CA MET A 338 -16.09 -30.34 13.55
C MET A 338 -15.28 -29.30 12.76
N PRO A 339 -15.68 -28.95 11.53
CA PRO A 339 -14.99 -27.91 10.77
C PRO A 339 -15.17 -26.55 11.47
N LEU A 340 -14.05 -25.96 11.88
CA LEU A 340 -14.02 -24.60 12.44
C LEU A 340 -14.37 -23.58 11.35
N GLU A 341 -15.03 -22.48 11.73
CA GLU A 341 -15.47 -21.45 10.79
C GLU A 341 -14.26 -20.85 10.05
N ARG A 342 -14.28 -21.00 8.72
CA ARG A 342 -13.23 -20.54 7.80
C ARG A 342 -13.47 -19.11 7.27
N THR A 343 -14.55 -18.47 7.71
CA THR A 343 -15.01 -17.15 7.24
C THR A 343 -14.39 -16.00 8.03
N MET A 344 -14.00 -14.93 7.34
CA MET A 344 -13.50 -13.69 7.95
C MET A 344 -14.48 -13.13 9.03
N PRO A 345 -13.99 -12.48 10.10
CA PRO A 345 -14.84 -11.99 11.21
C PRO A 345 -15.97 -11.06 10.74
N SER A 346 -15.73 -10.30 9.67
CA SER A 346 -16.69 -9.40 9.04
C SER A 346 -17.92 -10.10 8.47
N ARG A 347 -17.82 -11.38 8.08
CA ARG A 347 -18.96 -12.20 7.60
C ARG A 347 -19.70 -12.91 8.73
N LEU A 348 -19.01 -13.26 9.83
CA LEU A 348 -19.61 -13.92 11.00
C LEU A 348 -20.51 -12.97 11.81
N LEU A 349 -20.22 -11.66 11.74
CA LEU A 349 -21.02 -10.60 12.35
C LEU A 349 -22.22 -10.17 11.47
N ALA A 350 -22.35 -10.67 10.24
CA ALA A 350 -23.40 -10.31 9.27
C ALA A 350 -24.66 -11.21 9.32
N ALA A 351 -24.67 -12.27 10.14
CA ALA A 351 -25.85 -13.12 10.29
C ALA A 351 -26.88 -12.46 11.23
N PRO A 352 -28.17 -12.34 10.83
CA PRO A 352 -29.20 -11.76 11.68
C PRO A 352 -29.41 -12.65 12.91
N ILE A 353 -29.56 -12.03 14.08
CA ILE A 353 -30.04 -12.71 15.28
C ILE A 353 -31.51 -13.03 15.01
N THR A 354 -31.82 -14.29 14.70
CA THR A 354 -33.19 -14.77 14.57
C THR A 354 -33.86 -14.71 15.94
N SER A 355 -34.69 -13.69 16.16
CA SER A 355 -35.65 -13.66 17.25
C SER A 355 -36.82 -14.58 16.89
N ALA A 356 -36.93 -15.73 17.57
CA ALA A 356 -38.19 -16.44 17.66
C ALA A 356 -38.84 -16.15 19.01
N ASP A 357 -40.07 -15.66 18.91
CA ASP A 357 -41.15 -15.57 19.89
C ASP A 357 -40.95 -14.76 21.18
N VAL A 358 -41.34 -13.48 21.12
CA VAL A 358 -42.25 -12.93 22.15
C VAL A 358 -43.38 -12.18 21.45
N SER A 359 -44.59 -12.63 21.74
CA SER A 359 -45.88 -12.12 21.29
C SER A 359 -46.07 -10.61 21.50
N GLN A 360 -46.66 -10.00 20.47
CA GLN A 360 -47.52 -8.81 20.42
C GLN A 360 -47.61 -7.91 21.66
N ASN A 361 -47.36 -6.61 21.44
CA ASN A 361 -48.40 -5.63 21.74
C ASN A 361 -48.27 -4.38 20.87
N GLU A 362 -49.41 -4.00 20.32
CA GLU A 362 -49.64 -2.85 19.45
C GLU A 362 -49.33 -1.53 20.17
N SER A 363 -48.43 -0.73 19.58
CA SER A 363 -48.57 0.73 19.60
C SER A 363 -47.97 1.29 18.31
N SER A 364 -48.71 2.16 17.65
CA SER A 364 -48.45 2.65 16.28
C SER A 364 -47.07 3.30 16.11
N LEU A 365 -46.19 2.65 15.34
CA LEU A 365 -44.86 3.14 14.98
C LEU A 365 -44.99 4.35 14.04
N ARG A 366 -44.72 5.57 14.53
CA ARG A 366 -44.51 6.75 13.65
C ARG A 366 -43.13 6.65 12.99
N ILE A 367 -43.09 6.32 11.70
CA ILE A 367 -41.87 6.15 10.89
C ILE A 367 -41.63 7.40 10.02
N THR A 368 -40.37 7.77 9.82
CA THR A 368 -39.96 8.90 8.97
C THR A 368 -38.60 8.63 8.31
N GLY A 369 -38.32 9.25 7.17
CA GLY A 369 -37.09 9.05 6.41
C GLY A 369 -37.07 9.89 5.14
N ASP A 370 -35.91 9.95 4.47
CA ASP A 370 -35.76 10.59 3.16
C ASP A 370 -34.60 9.96 2.36
N LEU A 371 -34.60 10.18 1.05
CA LEU A 371 -33.53 9.81 0.12
C LEU A 371 -32.60 11.02 -0.13
N ASN A 372 -31.29 10.82 0.03
CA ASN A 372 -30.25 11.79 -0.24
C ASN A 372 -29.51 11.43 -1.53
N LEU A 373 -30.08 11.77 -2.68
CA LEU A 373 -29.47 11.49 -3.97
C LEU A 373 -28.59 12.69 -4.36
N ASP A 374 -27.27 12.50 -4.37
CA ASP A 374 -26.31 13.44 -4.93
C ASP A 374 -25.88 12.98 -6.35
N SER A 375 -24.97 13.69 -7.00
CA SER A 375 -24.42 13.29 -8.31
C SER A 375 -23.43 12.12 -8.24
N SER A 376 -23.30 11.45 -7.09
CA SER A 376 -22.47 10.25 -6.97
C SER A 376 -23.24 9.01 -7.47
N ASN A 377 -22.52 7.96 -7.86
CA ASN A 377 -23.12 6.70 -8.30
C ASN A 377 -23.70 5.87 -7.13
N ALA A 378 -24.10 6.49 -6.03
CA ALA A 378 -24.58 5.83 -4.83
C ALA A 378 -26.02 6.27 -4.45
N ILE A 379 -26.77 5.37 -3.84
CA ILE A 379 -28.11 5.59 -3.28
C ILE A 379 -27.96 5.79 -1.78
N ARG A 380 -28.09 7.04 -1.33
CA ARG A 380 -28.01 7.38 0.09
C ARG A 380 -29.37 7.80 0.60
N GLY A 381 -29.59 7.64 1.89
CA GLY A 381 -30.82 8.08 2.54
C GLY A 381 -30.80 7.77 4.03
N TRP A 382 -31.95 7.92 4.66
CA TRP A 382 -32.13 7.58 6.07
C TRP A 382 -33.58 7.19 6.37
N LEU A 383 -33.77 6.31 7.35
CA LEU A 383 -35.07 5.81 7.79
C LEU A 383 -35.04 5.51 9.30
N ALA A 384 -35.98 6.08 10.05
CA ALA A 384 -36.05 5.96 11.50
C ALA A 384 -37.50 5.87 12.01
N SER A 385 -37.70 5.21 13.15
CA SER A 385 -38.91 5.38 13.94
C SER A 385 -38.71 6.53 14.93
N LEU A 386 -39.70 7.40 15.08
CA LEU A 386 -39.66 8.46 16.10
C LEU A 386 -39.74 7.90 17.53
N VAL A 387 -40.23 6.68 17.69
CA VAL A 387 -40.45 6.04 19.00
C VAL A 387 -39.38 4.98 19.28
N ASN A 388 -39.01 4.19 18.27
CA ASN A 388 -38.03 3.13 18.41
C ASN A 388 -36.64 3.57 17.91
N PRO A 389 -35.61 3.62 18.77
CA PRO A 389 -34.25 4.00 18.38
C PRO A 389 -33.48 2.91 17.63
N ALA A 390 -34.05 1.72 17.43
CA ALA A 390 -33.41 0.65 16.67
C ALA A 390 -33.26 1.05 15.18
N PRO A 391 -32.13 0.69 14.53
CA PRO A 391 -32.00 0.77 13.08
C PRO A 391 -33.12 0.00 12.38
N ARG A 392 -33.63 0.55 11.28
CA ARG A 392 -34.71 -0.08 10.49
C ARG A 392 -34.15 -0.70 9.23
N GLU A 393 -34.71 -1.83 8.82
CA GLU A 393 -34.41 -2.42 7.52
C GLU A 393 -35.12 -1.64 6.42
N VAL A 394 -34.38 -1.37 5.35
CA VAL A 394 -34.75 -0.52 4.23
C VAL A 394 -34.89 -1.37 2.98
N ILE A 395 -35.97 -1.18 2.24
CA ILE A 395 -36.12 -1.67 0.87
C ILE A 395 -36.07 -0.46 -0.05
N ILE A 396 -35.09 -0.43 -0.94
CA ILE A 396 -34.99 0.54 -2.03
C ILE A 396 -35.55 -0.13 -3.26
N ARG A 397 -36.77 0.25 -3.66
CA ARG A 397 -37.41 -0.26 -4.87
C ARG A 397 -37.13 0.67 -6.04
N ILE A 398 -36.60 0.12 -7.12
CA ILE A 398 -36.23 0.83 -8.34
C ILE A 398 -37.19 0.43 -9.46
N ASP A 399 -37.78 1.44 -10.10
CA ASP A 399 -38.76 1.35 -11.19
C ASP A 399 -39.95 0.41 -10.89
N GLY A 400 -40.29 0.25 -9.61
CA GLY A 400 -41.38 -0.61 -9.15
C GLY A 400 -41.12 -2.12 -9.25
N VAL A 401 -39.94 -2.55 -9.73
CA VAL A 401 -39.67 -3.95 -10.08
C VAL A 401 -38.42 -4.55 -9.47
N ARG A 402 -37.43 -3.74 -9.05
CA ARG A 402 -36.17 -4.23 -8.46
C ARG A 402 -36.01 -3.74 -7.03
N ASP A 403 -35.75 -4.65 -6.09
CA ASP A 403 -35.58 -4.32 -4.68
C ASP A 403 -34.14 -4.52 -4.22
N ILE A 404 -33.54 -3.50 -3.62
CA ILE A 404 -32.27 -3.57 -2.90
C ILE A 404 -32.58 -3.48 -1.41
N LYS A 405 -32.17 -4.50 -0.65
CA LYS A 405 -32.35 -4.53 0.81
C LYS A 405 -31.08 -4.06 1.49
N THR A 406 -31.22 -3.14 2.44
CA THR A 406 -30.12 -2.62 3.26
C THR A 406 -30.62 -2.20 4.64
N SER A 407 -29.73 -1.82 5.54
CA SER A 407 -30.07 -1.42 6.90
C SER A 407 -29.75 0.05 7.12
N ALA A 408 -30.72 0.82 7.63
CA ALA A 408 -30.54 2.22 8.01
C ALA A 408 -29.80 2.32 9.35
N ASN A 409 -28.50 2.02 9.36
CA ASN A 409 -27.68 1.97 10.57
C ASN A 409 -26.39 2.82 10.52
N HIS A 410 -26.13 3.49 9.39
CA HIS A 410 -25.00 4.41 9.20
C HIS A 410 -25.21 5.69 10.02
N PHE A 411 -24.12 6.22 10.55
CA PHE A 411 -24.15 7.47 11.33
C PHE A 411 -24.13 8.70 10.42
N ARG A 412 -25.01 9.65 10.72
CA ARG A 412 -25.06 10.99 10.15
C ARG A 412 -25.17 12.03 11.26
N ALA A 413 -24.22 12.96 11.28
CA ALA A 413 -24.12 13.96 12.35
C ALA A 413 -25.31 14.92 12.38
N ASP A 414 -25.90 15.23 11.23
CA ASP A 414 -27.08 16.09 11.08
C ASP A 414 -28.34 15.43 11.65
N LEU A 415 -28.54 14.12 11.46
CA LEU A 415 -29.66 13.38 12.06
C LEU A 415 -29.57 13.41 13.60
N ARG A 416 -28.36 13.26 14.15
CA ARG A 416 -28.13 13.40 15.59
C ARG A 416 -28.43 14.82 16.08
N ALA A 417 -27.97 15.84 15.36
CA ALA A 417 -28.19 17.25 15.71
C ALA A 417 -29.69 17.61 15.71
N ASN A 418 -30.48 16.99 14.85
CA ASN A 418 -31.93 17.14 14.80
C ASN A 418 -32.70 16.21 15.77
N GLY A 419 -32.01 15.58 16.72
CA GLY A 419 -32.64 14.81 17.80
C GLY A 419 -33.12 13.41 17.41
N LEU A 420 -32.77 12.90 16.22
CA LEU A 420 -33.09 11.54 15.80
C LEU A 420 -32.02 10.57 16.33
N HIS A 421 -32.32 9.97 17.49
CA HIS A 421 -31.72 8.72 18.01
C HIS A 421 -30.23 8.52 17.67
N GLN A 422 -29.39 9.40 18.24
CA GLN A 422 -27.93 9.40 18.09
C GLN A 422 -27.39 9.45 16.64
N GLY A 423 -28.23 9.67 15.63
CA GLY A 423 -27.89 9.87 14.23
C GLY A 423 -27.62 8.60 13.42
N ARG A 424 -27.91 7.40 13.94
CA ARG A 424 -27.58 6.11 13.30
C ARG A 424 -28.74 5.51 12.51
N HIS A 425 -29.26 6.30 11.59
CA HIS A 425 -30.44 5.95 10.81
C HIS A 425 -30.24 6.13 9.32
N ALA A 426 -28.99 6.27 8.86
CA ALA A 426 -28.67 6.46 7.45
C ALA A 426 -28.30 5.14 6.75
N PHE A 427 -28.30 5.14 5.42
CA PHE A 427 -27.79 4.04 4.60
C PHE A 427 -27.06 4.59 3.37
N ASP A 428 -26.20 3.76 2.78
CA ASP A 428 -25.53 3.98 1.50
C ASP A 428 -25.43 2.63 0.76
N VAL A 429 -25.94 2.54 -0.47
CA VAL A 429 -25.81 1.37 -1.34
C VAL A 429 -25.53 1.82 -2.77
N TYR A 430 -24.93 0.97 -3.59
CA TYR A 430 -24.74 1.26 -5.01
C TYR A 430 -25.88 0.65 -5.84
N PRO A 431 -26.32 1.32 -6.91
CA PRO A 431 -27.27 0.74 -7.84
C PRO A 431 -26.64 -0.48 -8.54
N PRO A 432 -27.43 -1.50 -8.88
CA PRO A 432 -27.05 -2.51 -9.84
C PRO A 432 -26.45 -1.86 -11.08
N VAL A 433 -25.38 -2.47 -11.57
CA VAL A 433 -24.52 -1.83 -12.55
C VAL A 433 -25.22 -1.63 -13.91
N GLU A 434 -26.24 -2.45 -14.20
CA GLU A 434 -27.11 -2.30 -15.36
C GLU A 434 -27.96 -1.01 -15.34
N LEU A 435 -28.06 -0.32 -14.21
CA LEU A 435 -28.80 0.93 -14.02
C LEU A 435 -27.89 2.18 -14.07
N LEU A 436 -26.59 2.00 -14.38
CA LEU A 436 -25.64 3.09 -14.65
C LEU A 436 -25.69 3.53 -16.12
N ASP A 437 -26.90 3.74 -16.63
CA ASP A 437 -27.24 3.89 -18.06
C ASP A 437 -27.57 5.33 -18.49
N ASP A 438 -27.39 6.30 -17.58
CA ASP A 438 -27.75 7.71 -17.77
C ASP A 438 -29.26 7.95 -18.04
N GLN A 439 -30.12 6.95 -17.79
CA GLN A 439 -31.57 7.09 -17.81
C GLN A 439 -32.11 7.51 -16.44
N GLN A 440 -33.32 8.04 -16.45
CA GLN A 440 -34.00 8.45 -15.24
C GLN A 440 -34.74 7.27 -14.63
N HIS A 441 -34.32 6.86 -13.43
CA HIS A 441 -34.95 5.79 -12.64
C HIS A 441 -35.77 6.36 -11.50
N SER A 442 -36.90 5.72 -11.19
CA SER A 442 -37.71 6.02 -10.00
C SER A 442 -37.25 5.15 -8.84
N ILE A 443 -37.05 5.77 -7.68
CA ILE A 443 -36.63 5.10 -6.45
C ILE A 443 -37.66 5.35 -5.36
N GLU A 444 -38.10 4.28 -4.71
CA GLU A 444 -38.95 4.30 -3.54
C GLU A 444 -38.16 3.76 -2.34
N LEU A 445 -38.23 4.48 -1.23
CA LEU A 445 -37.70 4.07 0.07
C LEU A 445 -38.87 3.48 0.86
N LEU A 446 -38.87 2.17 1.07
CA LEU A 446 -39.86 1.47 1.87
C LEU A 446 -39.25 0.97 3.18
N ASP A 447 -40.05 0.98 4.23
CA ASP A 447 -39.75 0.29 5.47
C ASP A 447 -39.97 -1.22 5.31
N ALA A 448 -38.97 -2.04 5.61
CA ALA A 448 -39.06 -3.48 5.38
C ALA A 448 -40.01 -4.20 6.35
N GLU A 449 -40.27 -3.62 7.53
CA GLU A 449 -41.15 -4.21 8.54
C GLU A 449 -42.63 -3.91 8.25
N THR A 450 -42.97 -2.67 7.89
CA THR A 450 -44.36 -2.27 7.62
C THR A 450 -44.74 -2.36 6.15
N GLY A 451 -43.78 -2.33 5.24
CA GLY A 451 -44.00 -2.20 3.80
C GLY A 451 -44.44 -0.80 3.36
N GLU A 452 -44.48 0.17 4.26
CA GLU A 452 -44.89 1.54 3.97
C GLU A 452 -43.83 2.27 3.13
N CYS A 453 -44.24 2.95 2.05
CA CYS A 453 -43.35 3.80 1.27
C CYS A 453 -43.21 5.17 1.95
N ILE A 454 -41.98 5.49 2.36
CA ILE A 454 -41.66 6.65 3.19
C ILE A 454 -41.18 7.84 2.35
N ALA A 455 -40.42 7.58 1.28
CA ALA A 455 -40.00 8.61 0.34
C ALA A 455 -39.91 8.06 -1.08
N SER A 456 -40.14 8.90 -2.09
CA SER A 456 -39.94 8.54 -3.49
C SER A 456 -39.23 9.68 -4.22
N LYS A 457 -38.17 9.36 -4.97
CA LYS A 457 -37.38 10.32 -5.76
C LYS A 457 -37.00 9.71 -7.11
N LYS A 458 -36.62 10.58 -8.03
CA LYS A 458 -36.07 10.18 -9.33
C LYS A 458 -34.57 10.49 -9.35
N VAL A 459 -33.76 9.58 -9.89
CA VAL A 459 -32.31 9.74 -10.02
C VAL A 459 -31.85 9.33 -11.41
N ARG A 460 -30.64 9.73 -11.74
CA ARG A 460 -29.90 9.26 -12.91
C ARG A 460 -28.51 8.88 -12.44
N TRP A 461 -28.05 7.68 -12.77
CA TRP A 461 -26.68 7.26 -12.47
C TRP A 461 -25.87 7.12 -13.75
N ALA A 462 -24.67 7.66 -13.73
CA ALA A 462 -23.75 7.62 -14.85
C ALA A 462 -22.38 7.15 -14.36
N PHE A 463 -21.95 5.99 -14.82
CA PHE A 463 -20.52 5.70 -14.85
C PHE A 463 -19.87 6.72 -15.81
N GLU A 464 -18.70 7.30 -15.52
CA GLU A 464 -18.04 8.21 -16.48
C GLU A 464 -16.71 7.57 -16.91
N ARG A 465 -16.65 7.14 -18.17
CA ARG A 465 -15.38 6.86 -18.83
C ARG A 465 -14.85 8.22 -19.29
N SER A 466 -13.56 8.48 -19.11
CA SER A 466 -12.96 9.73 -19.61
C SER A 466 -12.71 9.70 -21.13
N PHE A 467 -13.33 8.77 -21.86
CA PHE A 467 -13.17 8.59 -23.30
C PHE A 467 -14.50 8.22 -23.96
N SER A 468 -14.63 8.62 -25.22
CA SER A 468 -15.79 8.33 -26.08
C SER A 468 -15.40 7.67 -27.41
N ASP A 469 -14.10 7.65 -27.74
CA ASP A 469 -13.53 7.10 -28.95
C ASP A 469 -12.22 6.35 -28.67
N PHE A 470 -11.64 5.77 -29.74
CA PHE A 470 -10.46 4.93 -29.62
C PHE A 470 -9.20 5.71 -29.23
N SER A 471 -9.03 6.95 -29.70
CA SER A 471 -7.91 7.82 -29.31
C SER A 471 -7.97 8.14 -27.82
N GLY A 472 -9.16 8.50 -27.31
CA GLY A 472 -9.40 8.72 -25.90
C GLY A 472 -9.20 7.45 -25.07
N TYR A 473 -9.55 6.27 -25.60
CA TYR A 473 -9.29 4.99 -24.94
C TYR A 473 -7.79 4.73 -24.77
N LEU A 474 -6.98 4.94 -25.81
CA LEU A 474 -5.52 4.80 -25.71
C LEU A 474 -4.92 5.80 -24.71
N ALA A 475 -5.38 7.05 -24.72
CA ALA A 475 -4.96 8.07 -23.76
C ALA A 475 -5.36 7.73 -22.31
N HIS A 476 -6.57 7.23 -22.09
CA HIS A 476 -7.06 6.80 -20.78
C HIS A 476 -6.26 5.61 -20.25
N THR A 477 -6.03 4.62 -21.09
CA THR A 477 -5.42 3.35 -20.69
C THR A 477 -3.90 3.41 -20.50
N LEU A 478 -3.23 4.48 -20.96
CA LEU A 478 -1.84 4.80 -20.60
C LEU A 478 -1.60 4.92 -19.09
N VAL A 479 -2.62 5.33 -18.33
CA VAL A 479 -2.56 5.54 -16.87
C VAL A 479 -3.55 4.68 -16.10
N ASN A 480 -4.48 4.03 -16.81
CA ASN A 480 -5.46 3.10 -16.26
C ASN A 480 -5.76 1.94 -17.22
N PRO A 481 -4.86 0.94 -17.35
CA PRO A 481 -4.96 -0.13 -18.34
C PRO A 481 -6.13 -1.11 -18.11
N TYR A 482 -6.84 -1.02 -16.98
CA TYR A 482 -7.94 -1.93 -16.67
C TYR A 482 -9.32 -1.31 -16.95
N VAL A 483 -10.07 -1.94 -17.85
CA VAL A 483 -11.48 -1.60 -18.13
C VAL A 483 -12.37 -2.73 -17.62
N ALA A 484 -13.01 -2.50 -16.48
CA ALA A 484 -13.96 -3.43 -15.87
C ALA A 484 -15.32 -3.42 -16.59
N GLN A 485 -16.02 -4.55 -16.53
CA GLN A 485 -17.43 -4.64 -16.94
C GLN A 485 -18.35 -3.73 -16.08
N PRO A 486 -19.53 -3.33 -16.62
CA PRO A 486 -20.07 -3.60 -17.94
C PRO A 486 -19.36 -2.78 -19.00
N PHE A 487 -19.32 -3.33 -20.21
CA PHE A 487 -18.80 -2.61 -21.37
C PHE A 487 -19.88 -1.75 -22.01
N ARG A 488 -19.58 -0.46 -22.14
CA ARG A 488 -20.42 0.54 -22.80
C ARG A 488 -20.24 0.54 -24.30
N GLU A 489 -21.09 1.26 -25.02
CA GLU A 489 -20.93 1.42 -26.46
C GLU A 489 -19.59 2.04 -26.84
N ALA A 490 -19.06 3.00 -26.06
CA ALA A 490 -17.72 3.53 -26.26
C ALA A 490 -16.64 2.44 -26.09
N ASP A 491 -16.72 1.63 -25.02
CA ASP A 491 -15.81 0.51 -24.76
C ASP A 491 -15.86 -0.50 -25.93
N LYS A 492 -17.07 -0.93 -26.33
CA LYS A 492 -17.29 -1.87 -27.44
C LYS A 492 -16.79 -1.34 -28.77
N ARG A 493 -16.96 -0.04 -29.07
CA ARG A 493 -16.39 0.58 -30.28
C ARG A 493 -14.86 0.52 -30.27
N CYS A 494 -14.24 0.74 -29.12
CA CYS A 494 -12.79 0.61 -28.97
C CYS A 494 -12.33 -0.84 -29.16
N PHE A 495 -13.03 -1.80 -28.56
CA PHE A 495 -12.74 -3.23 -28.76
C PHE A 495 -12.95 -3.66 -30.21
N ALA A 496 -13.98 -3.14 -30.89
CA ALA A 496 -14.20 -3.38 -32.32
C ALA A 496 -13.09 -2.75 -33.19
N ALA A 497 -12.50 -1.62 -32.77
CA ALA A 497 -11.31 -1.07 -33.43
C ALA A 497 -10.10 -2.00 -33.26
N MET A 498 -9.88 -2.53 -32.05
CA MET A 498 -8.82 -3.50 -31.76
C MET A 498 -9.02 -4.82 -32.52
N GLU A 499 -10.27 -5.25 -32.72
CA GLU A 499 -10.64 -6.39 -33.55
C GLU A 499 -10.29 -6.16 -35.03
N ASN A 500 -10.48 -4.94 -35.55
CA ASN A 500 -10.01 -4.57 -36.88
C ASN A 500 -8.48 -4.55 -36.98
N VAL A 501 -7.78 -4.09 -35.93
CA VAL A 501 -6.32 -4.17 -35.87
C VAL A 501 -5.88 -5.63 -35.94
N ALA A 502 -6.49 -6.52 -35.16
CA ALA A 502 -6.20 -7.95 -35.20
C ALA A 502 -6.39 -8.52 -36.61
N ARG A 503 -7.51 -8.24 -37.27
CA ARG A 503 -7.76 -8.68 -38.65
C ARG A 503 -6.68 -8.23 -39.62
N ILE A 504 -6.31 -6.94 -39.59
CA ILE A 504 -5.28 -6.37 -40.48
C ILE A 504 -3.91 -7.03 -40.23
N LEU A 505 -3.55 -7.26 -38.97
CA LEU A 505 -2.29 -7.92 -38.62
C LEU A 505 -2.27 -9.37 -39.10
N VAL A 506 -3.37 -10.11 -38.96
CA VAL A 506 -3.50 -11.47 -39.51
C VAL A 506 -3.33 -11.48 -41.03
N GLU A 507 -3.92 -10.51 -41.74
CA GLU A 507 -3.77 -10.37 -43.21
C GLU A 507 -2.31 -10.14 -43.61
N HIS A 508 -1.54 -9.35 -42.85
CA HIS A 508 -0.10 -9.17 -43.09
C HIS A 508 0.72 -10.45 -42.94
N THR A 509 0.26 -11.36 -42.09
CA THR A 509 0.90 -12.67 -41.89
C THR A 509 0.58 -13.65 -43.01
N GLN A 510 -0.64 -13.59 -43.56
CA GLN A 510 -1.06 -14.49 -44.66
C GLN A 510 -0.28 -14.24 -45.96
N VAL A 511 0.26 -13.04 -46.17
CA VAL A 511 1.06 -12.70 -47.35
C VAL A 511 2.56 -13.01 -47.19
N LEU A 512 2.96 -13.66 -46.09
CA LEU A 512 4.34 -14.11 -45.89
C LEU A 512 4.68 -15.27 -46.83
N THR A 513 5.69 -15.08 -47.68
CA THR A 513 6.25 -16.16 -48.51
C THR A 513 7.04 -17.16 -47.68
N GLU A 514 7.73 -16.67 -46.64
CA GLU A 514 8.52 -17.46 -45.71
C GLU A 514 8.10 -17.10 -44.27
N PRO A 515 7.01 -17.69 -43.77
CA PRO A 515 6.54 -17.43 -42.40
C PRO A 515 7.60 -17.86 -41.37
N PRO A 516 7.96 -17.03 -40.37
CA PRO A 516 8.91 -17.41 -39.32
C PRO A 516 8.39 -18.56 -38.44
N LEU A 517 9.27 -19.36 -37.85
CA LEU A 517 8.85 -20.36 -36.86
C LEU A 517 8.56 -19.65 -35.54
N VAL A 518 7.45 -20.00 -34.89
CA VAL A 518 7.10 -19.52 -33.55
C VAL A 518 7.23 -20.67 -32.55
N SER A 519 8.01 -20.47 -31.49
CA SER A 519 8.07 -21.40 -30.36
C SER A 519 7.12 -20.94 -29.26
N VAL A 520 6.16 -21.78 -28.90
CA VAL A 520 5.27 -21.55 -27.75
C VAL A 520 5.80 -22.36 -26.58
N ILE A 521 6.13 -21.69 -25.48
CA ILE A 521 6.63 -22.31 -24.25
C ILE A 521 5.46 -22.44 -23.26
N MET A 522 5.15 -23.66 -22.87
CA MET A 522 4.05 -23.99 -21.96
C MET A 522 4.54 -24.87 -20.81
N PRO A 523 4.88 -24.29 -19.64
CA PRO A 523 5.19 -25.07 -18.45
C PRO A 523 3.91 -25.62 -17.81
N CYS A 524 3.97 -26.82 -17.25
CA CYS A 524 2.89 -27.43 -16.50
C CYS A 524 3.41 -28.24 -15.31
N PHE A 525 2.66 -28.22 -14.22
CA PHE A 525 2.91 -29.03 -13.02
C PHE A 525 1.59 -29.35 -12.33
N ASN A 526 1.17 -30.62 -12.37
CA ASN A 526 -0.10 -31.10 -11.85
C ASN A 526 -1.31 -30.32 -12.41
N ARG A 527 -1.55 -30.44 -13.73
CA ARG A 527 -2.55 -29.65 -14.49
C ARG A 527 -3.44 -30.52 -15.38
N LEU A 528 -3.63 -31.79 -15.04
CA LEU A 528 -4.34 -32.75 -15.90
C LEU A 528 -5.77 -32.30 -16.24
N ASP A 529 -6.40 -31.52 -15.35
CA ASP A 529 -7.75 -30.98 -15.47
C ASP A 529 -7.89 -29.78 -16.42
N THR A 530 -6.79 -29.07 -16.71
CA THR A 530 -6.83 -27.76 -17.39
C THR A 530 -5.95 -27.69 -18.65
N ILE A 531 -4.89 -28.50 -18.71
CA ILE A 531 -3.87 -28.44 -19.76
C ILE A 531 -4.40 -28.68 -21.18
N GLU A 532 -5.42 -29.52 -21.34
CA GLU A 532 -5.95 -29.90 -22.65
C GLU A 532 -6.52 -28.70 -23.40
N GLU A 533 -7.26 -27.82 -22.72
CA GLU A 533 -7.83 -26.62 -23.34
C GLU A 533 -6.75 -25.64 -23.81
N ALA A 534 -5.70 -25.46 -23.00
CA ALA A 534 -4.58 -24.59 -23.33
C ALA A 534 -3.84 -25.10 -24.56
N VAL A 535 -3.47 -26.38 -24.58
CA VAL A 535 -2.80 -27.02 -25.73
C VAL A 535 -3.67 -26.95 -26.98
N ASN A 536 -4.96 -27.30 -26.88
CA ASN A 536 -5.87 -27.23 -28.02
C ASN A 536 -5.99 -25.81 -28.60
N SER A 537 -5.90 -24.77 -27.76
CA SER A 537 -5.91 -23.38 -28.23
C SER A 537 -4.66 -23.00 -29.05
N VAL A 538 -3.52 -23.65 -28.81
CA VAL A 538 -2.29 -23.51 -29.61
C VAL A 538 -2.40 -24.32 -30.90
N LEU A 539 -2.87 -25.57 -30.84
CA LEU A 539 -3.01 -26.43 -32.03
C LEU A 539 -4.07 -25.91 -33.01
N ALA A 540 -5.05 -25.14 -32.52
CA ALA A 540 -6.11 -24.52 -33.32
C ALA A 540 -5.71 -23.16 -33.93
N GLN A 541 -4.46 -22.70 -33.76
CA GLN A 541 -4.03 -21.44 -34.34
C GLN A 541 -4.10 -21.47 -35.86
N SER A 542 -4.54 -20.35 -36.44
CA SER A 542 -4.57 -20.10 -37.89
C SER A 542 -3.16 -19.93 -38.49
N TYR A 543 -2.15 -19.73 -37.64
CA TYR A 543 -0.75 -19.68 -38.02
C TYR A 543 -0.14 -21.08 -38.01
N ALA A 544 0.37 -21.55 -39.14
CA ALA A 544 0.78 -22.95 -39.30
C ALA A 544 2.19 -23.27 -38.77
N ARG A 545 3.11 -22.30 -38.72
CA ARG A 545 4.52 -22.54 -38.39
C ARG A 545 4.78 -22.37 -36.90
N ILE A 546 4.21 -23.30 -36.13
CA ILE A 546 4.32 -23.33 -34.66
C ILE A 546 5.04 -24.60 -34.24
N GLU A 547 5.91 -24.47 -33.24
CA GLU A 547 6.29 -25.58 -32.36
C GLU A 547 5.78 -25.26 -30.94
N LEU A 548 5.11 -26.22 -30.32
CA LEU A 548 4.70 -26.14 -28.92
C LEU A 548 5.68 -26.95 -28.09
N ILE A 549 6.40 -26.27 -27.20
CA ILE A 549 7.31 -26.88 -26.24
C ILE A 549 6.56 -27.01 -24.93
N LEU A 550 6.10 -28.23 -24.66
CA LEU A 550 5.32 -28.57 -23.48
C LEU A 550 6.26 -29.10 -22.40
N ILE A 551 6.43 -28.37 -21.31
CA ILE A 551 7.40 -28.71 -20.26
C ILE A 551 6.64 -29.20 -19.04
N ASP A 552 6.72 -30.50 -18.76
CA ASP A 552 6.22 -31.08 -17.52
C ASP A 552 7.32 -30.96 -16.45
N ASP A 553 7.06 -30.17 -15.41
CA ASP A 553 8.00 -29.89 -14.32
C ASP A 553 7.88 -30.95 -13.20
N GLY A 554 7.86 -32.23 -13.58
CA GLY A 554 7.83 -33.36 -12.65
C GLY A 554 6.46 -33.63 -12.03
N SER A 555 5.38 -33.65 -12.83
CA SER A 555 4.03 -33.88 -12.32
C SER A 555 3.79 -35.31 -11.83
N GLU A 556 2.89 -35.46 -10.86
CA GLU A 556 2.53 -36.76 -10.24
C GLU A 556 1.06 -37.13 -10.47
N ASP A 557 0.23 -36.22 -10.98
CA ASP A 557 -1.22 -36.37 -11.14
C ASP A 557 -1.67 -37.06 -12.45
N GLY A 558 -0.73 -37.46 -13.31
CA GLY A 558 -1.03 -37.98 -14.65
C GLY A 558 -0.70 -37.02 -15.79
N THR A 559 -0.35 -35.76 -15.49
CA THR A 559 -0.02 -34.73 -16.50
C THR A 559 1.16 -35.15 -17.38
N ALA A 560 2.22 -35.71 -16.81
CA ALA A 560 3.41 -36.15 -17.56
C ALA A 560 3.07 -37.18 -18.64
N GLN A 561 2.28 -38.21 -18.30
CA GLN A 561 1.85 -39.22 -19.27
C GLN A 561 0.88 -38.65 -20.31
N TRP A 562 0.09 -37.64 -19.94
CA TRP A 562 -0.75 -36.93 -20.90
C TRP A 562 0.10 -36.12 -21.89
N CYS A 563 1.12 -35.40 -21.41
CA CYS A 563 2.06 -34.63 -22.23
C CYS A 563 2.79 -35.53 -23.24
N GLU A 564 3.29 -36.69 -22.79
CA GLU A 564 3.95 -37.66 -23.66
C GLU A 564 3.00 -38.18 -24.76
N ARG A 565 1.76 -38.52 -24.40
CA ARG A 565 0.74 -38.93 -25.40
C ARG A 565 0.43 -37.81 -26.38
N CYS A 566 0.33 -36.57 -25.91
CA CYS A 566 0.06 -35.40 -26.74
C CYS A 566 1.17 -35.19 -27.78
N ALA A 567 2.44 -35.25 -27.37
CA ALA A 567 3.59 -35.13 -28.27
C ALA A 567 3.65 -36.26 -29.30
N ASN A 568 3.32 -37.50 -28.91
CA ASN A 568 3.31 -38.64 -29.82
C ASN A 568 2.21 -38.56 -30.90
N THR A 569 1.09 -37.88 -30.62
CA THR A 569 -0.02 -37.73 -31.56
C THR A 569 0.03 -36.43 -32.37
N ASN A 570 0.79 -35.43 -31.92
CA ASN A 570 0.88 -34.12 -32.56
C ASN A 570 2.33 -33.78 -32.92
N PRO A 571 2.72 -33.80 -34.21
CA PRO A 571 4.11 -33.60 -34.63
C PRO A 571 4.65 -32.19 -34.36
N GLN A 572 3.76 -31.22 -34.11
CA GLN A 572 4.12 -29.86 -33.72
C GLN A 572 4.38 -29.69 -32.22
N VAL A 573 4.16 -30.74 -31.41
CA VAL A 573 4.32 -30.71 -29.95
C VAL A 573 5.59 -31.47 -29.56
N ASN A 574 6.49 -30.79 -28.86
CA ASN A 574 7.68 -31.36 -28.24
C ASN A 574 7.49 -31.37 -26.72
N ALA A 575 7.40 -32.56 -26.11
CA ALA A 575 7.29 -32.70 -24.66
C ALA A 575 8.66 -32.85 -24.00
N LEU A 576 8.96 -31.97 -23.03
CA LEU A 576 10.11 -32.05 -22.15
C LEU A 576 9.65 -32.50 -20.76
N LEU A 577 9.90 -33.76 -20.42
CA LEU A 577 9.53 -34.32 -19.11
C LEU A 577 10.71 -34.20 -18.15
N LEU A 578 10.61 -33.30 -17.17
CA LEU A 578 11.64 -33.10 -16.17
C LEU A 578 11.50 -34.13 -15.04
N SER A 579 12.62 -34.64 -14.53
CA SER A 579 12.62 -35.69 -13.50
C SER A 579 12.30 -35.17 -12.09
N GLN A 580 12.33 -33.85 -11.89
CA GLN A 580 12.08 -33.19 -10.62
C GLN A 580 11.52 -31.79 -10.88
N ASN A 581 10.66 -31.31 -9.97
CA ASN A 581 10.14 -29.96 -10.02
C ASN A 581 11.25 -28.94 -9.70
N GLY A 582 11.63 -28.16 -10.71
CA GLY A 582 12.60 -27.06 -10.59
C GLY A 582 11.95 -25.68 -10.43
N GLY A 583 10.62 -25.60 -10.56
CA GLY A 583 9.85 -24.37 -10.52
C GLY A 583 9.65 -23.75 -11.91
N VAL A 584 8.69 -22.82 -11.98
CA VAL A 584 8.20 -22.25 -13.24
C VAL A 584 9.30 -21.55 -14.07
N SER A 585 10.25 -20.87 -13.43
CA SER A 585 11.37 -20.22 -14.12
C SER A 585 12.31 -21.24 -14.77
N ALA A 586 12.66 -22.31 -14.05
CA ALA A 586 13.53 -23.37 -14.57
C ALA A 586 12.84 -24.08 -15.75
N ALA A 587 11.57 -24.44 -15.61
CA ALA A 587 10.79 -25.03 -16.69
C ALA A 587 10.74 -24.14 -17.95
N ARG A 588 10.51 -22.83 -17.78
CA ARG A 588 10.52 -21.87 -18.89
C ARG A 588 11.91 -21.70 -19.52
N ASN A 589 12.99 -21.69 -18.73
CA ASN A 589 14.36 -21.65 -19.24
C ASN A 589 14.72 -22.90 -20.05
N ARG A 590 14.28 -24.09 -19.60
CA ARG A 590 14.42 -25.33 -20.39
C ARG A 590 13.65 -25.25 -21.71
N GLY A 591 12.47 -24.64 -21.70
CA GLY A 591 11.70 -24.34 -22.90
C GLY A 591 12.45 -23.40 -23.85
N LEU A 592 13.04 -22.33 -23.33
CA LEU A 592 13.83 -21.36 -24.08
C LEU A 592 15.05 -22.01 -24.73
N GLU A 593 15.78 -22.86 -24.01
CA GLU A 593 16.93 -23.60 -24.53
C GLU A 593 16.56 -24.55 -25.69
N ALA A 594 15.36 -25.13 -25.66
CA ALA A 594 14.87 -26.01 -26.70
C ALA A 594 14.32 -25.26 -27.92
N ALA A 595 13.94 -23.99 -27.76
CA ALA A 595 13.24 -23.21 -28.77
C ALA A 595 14.06 -22.93 -30.05
N GLN A 596 13.47 -23.23 -31.20
CA GLN A 596 14.06 -23.04 -32.53
C GLN A 596 13.42 -21.89 -33.32
N GLY A 597 12.29 -21.37 -32.85
CA GLY A 597 11.55 -20.27 -33.44
C GLY A 597 12.32 -18.96 -33.46
N GLU A 598 11.99 -18.12 -34.43
CA GLU A 598 12.44 -16.73 -34.49
C GLU A 598 11.74 -15.90 -33.40
N TYR A 599 10.45 -16.21 -33.15
CA TYR A 599 9.67 -15.59 -32.09
C TYR A 599 9.31 -16.60 -31.00
N ILE A 600 9.38 -16.14 -29.76
CA ILE A 600 9.09 -16.89 -28.56
C ILE A 600 7.84 -16.31 -27.89
N MET A 601 6.85 -17.17 -27.65
CA MET A 601 5.60 -16.84 -26.96
C MET A 601 5.41 -17.76 -25.74
N TYR A 602 4.62 -17.32 -24.77
CA TYR A 602 4.37 -18.07 -23.55
C TYR A 602 2.87 -18.25 -23.33
N LEU A 603 2.45 -19.46 -22.99
CA LEU A 603 1.08 -19.72 -22.57
C LEU A 603 1.10 -20.59 -21.32
N ASP A 604 0.48 -20.12 -20.25
CA ASP A 604 0.26 -20.92 -19.05
C ASP A 604 -0.82 -21.97 -19.31
N SER A 605 -0.67 -23.15 -18.71
CA SER A 605 -1.50 -24.32 -18.95
C SER A 605 -2.98 -24.19 -18.54
N ASP A 606 -3.37 -23.11 -17.88
CA ASP A 606 -4.75 -22.80 -17.46
C ASP A 606 -5.38 -21.62 -18.26
N ASN A 607 -4.65 -21.06 -19.23
CA ASN A 607 -5.10 -19.97 -20.10
C ASN A 607 -5.29 -20.43 -21.56
N ARG A 608 -5.96 -19.61 -22.36
CA ARG A 608 -6.20 -19.91 -23.78
C ARG A 608 -6.02 -18.70 -24.68
N TRP A 609 -5.67 -18.97 -25.93
CA TRP A 609 -5.65 -17.96 -26.99
C TRP A 609 -6.83 -18.12 -27.96
N ASP A 610 -7.26 -17.00 -28.52
CA ASP A 610 -8.04 -16.99 -29.76
C ASP A 610 -7.17 -17.56 -30.89
N THR A 611 -7.77 -18.30 -31.83
CA THR A 611 -7.13 -18.91 -33.00
C THR A 611 -6.30 -17.95 -33.87
N ARG A 612 -6.44 -16.64 -33.68
CA ARG A 612 -5.76 -15.60 -34.44
C ARG A 612 -4.55 -15.00 -33.74
N TYR A 613 -4.33 -15.31 -32.45
CA TYR A 613 -3.31 -14.66 -31.63
C TYR A 613 -1.92 -14.70 -32.26
N VAL A 614 -1.42 -15.90 -32.59
CA VAL A 614 -0.06 -16.07 -33.13
C VAL A 614 0.08 -15.33 -34.46
N ALA A 615 -0.91 -15.45 -35.35
CA ALA A 615 -0.91 -14.76 -36.64
C ALA A 615 -0.91 -13.23 -36.47
N ALA A 616 -1.67 -12.68 -35.52
CA ALA A 616 -1.70 -11.24 -35.25
C ALA A 616 -0.35 -10.73 -34.73
N MET A 617 0.29 -11.44 -33.80
CA MET A 617 1.58 -11.03 -33.24
C MET A 617 2.73 -11.13 -34.25
N VAL A 618 2.76 -12.18 -35.08
CA VAL A 618 3.71 -12.27 -36.22
C VAL A 618 3.49 -11.11 -37.20
N GLY A 619 2.24 -10.77 -37.48
CA GLY A 619 1.89 -9.65 -38.35
C GLY A 619 2.33 -8.30 -37.79
N ALA A 620 2.33 -8.16 -36.46
CA ALA A 620 2.84 -6.99 -35.76
C ALA A 620 4.37 -6.86 -35.90
N PHE A 621 5.14 -7.95 -35.75
CA PHE A 621 6.59 -7.92 -36.03
C PHE A 621 6.89 -7.55 -37.48
N LYS A 622 6.11 -8.04 -38.45
CA LYS A 622 6.26 -7.61 -39.85
C LYS A 622 5.98 -6.11 -40.03
N LYS A 623 4.99 -5.57 -39.31
CA LYS A 623 4.68 -4.14 -39.35
C LYS A 623 5.74 -3.29 -38.64
N LEU A 624 6.43 -3.86 -37.65
CA LEU A 624 7.44 -3.25 -36.79
C LEU A 624 8.75 -4.05 -36.89
N PRO A 625 9.49 -3.98 -38.00
CA PRO A 625 10.66 -4.84 -38.25
C PRO A 625 11.83 -4.60 -37.28
N HIS A 626 11.80 -3.52 -36.50
CA HIS A 626 12.78 -3.21 -35.46
C HIS A 626 12.32 -3.61 -34.05
N ALA A 627 11.10 -4.14 -33.90
CA ALA A 627 10.60 -4.60 -32.62
C ALA A 627 11.35 -5.87 -32.20
N GLU A 628 11.81 -5.88 -30.96
CA GLU A 628 12.47 -7.02 -30.34
C GLU A 628 11.54 -7.76 -29.39
N ALA A 629 10.52 -7.06 -28.89
CA ALA A 629 9.46 -7.61 -28.06
C ALA A 629 8.13 -6.85 -28.28
N LEU A 630 7.03 -7.54 -28.03
CA LEU A 630 5.66 -7.04 -28.14
C LEU A 630 4.83 -7.55 -26.97
N TYR A 631 3.78 -6.82 -26.59
CA TYR A 631 2.70 -7.37 -25.76
C TYR A 631 1.33 -6.92 -26.25
N SER A 632 0.29 -7.73 -25.97
CA SER A 632 -1.10 -7.42 -26.32
C SER A 632 -2.00 -7.22 -25.11
N GLY A 633 -3.29 -6.93 -25.37
CA GLY A 633 -4.33 -6.97 -24.35
C GLY A 633 -4.85 -8.37 -24.08
N LEU A 634 -5.59 -8.51 -22.99
CA LEU A 634 -6.27 -9.75 -22.59
C LEU A 634 -7.68 -9.50 -22.02
N TYR A 635 -8.53 -10.51 -22.14
CA TYR A 635 -9.76 -10.65 -21.38
C TYR A 635 -9.47 -11.35 -20.06
N ARG A 636 -10.03 -10.83 -18.96
CA ARG A 636 -9.97 -11.48 -17.64
C ARG A 636 -11.28 -12.19 -17.34
N TYR A 637 -11.20 -13.44 -16.92
CA TYR A 637 -12.32 -14.28 -16.50
C TYR A 637 -12.13 -14.70 -15.03
N HIS A 638 -13.22 -15.04 -14.35
CA HIS A 638 -13.21 -15.63 -13.00
C HIS A 638 -13.78 -17.04 -13.04
N GLY A 639 -13.03 -18.01 -12.52
CA GLY A 639 -13.38 -19.44 -12.60
C GLY A 639 -13.72 -19.84 -14.03
N ASP A 640 -14.84 -20.55 -14.19
CA ASP A 640 -15.34 -21.01 -15.49
C ASP A 640 -16.39 -20.07 -16.12
N SER A 641 -16.37 -18.77 -15.77
CA SER A 641 -17.28 -17.79 -16.35
C SER A 641 -17.18 -17.76 -17.87
N GLU A 642 -18.32 -17.78 -18.56
CA GLU A 642 -18.39 -17.60 -20.01
C GLU A 642 -18.20 -16.14 -20.45
N THR A 643 -18.42 -15.19 -19.53
CA THR A 643 -18.25 -13.76 -19.78
C THR A 643 -17.01 -13.19 -19.07
N PRO A 644 -16.30 -12.24 -19.72
CA PRO A 644 -15.14 -11.62 -19.11
C PRO A 644 -15.55 -10.61 -18.03
N ALA A 645 -14.79 -10.57 -16.94
CA ALA A 645 -14.88 -9.58 -15.88
C ALA A 645 -14.34 -8.20 -16.30
N GLY A 646 -13.48 -8.16 -17.31
CA GLY A 646 -12.89 -6.94 -17.83
C GLY A 646 -11.83 -7.19 -18.89
N VAL A 647 -11.27 -6.10 -19.42
CA VAL A 647 -10.14 -6.08 -20.35
C VAL A 647 -8.95 -5.44 -19.65
N MET A 648 -7.77 -6.04 -19.80
CA MET A 648 -6.49 -5.42 -19.43
C MET A 648 -5.73 -5.09 -20.71
N PHE A 649 -5.57 -3.80 -20.98
CA PHE A 649 -4.72 -3.27 -22.04
C PHE A 649 -4.47 -1.79 -21.82
N GLY A 650 -3.23 -1.36 -22.03
CA GLY A 650 -2.88 0.04 -22.20
C GLY A 650 -1.63 0.17 -23.06
N PRO A 651 -1.47 1.27 -23.81
CA PRO A 651 -0.21 1.59 -24.47
C PRO A 651 0.96 1.60 -23.48
N LEU A 652 2.18 1.32 -23.96
CA LEU A 652 3.33 1.15 -23.07
C LEU A 652 3.64 2.45 -22.32
N ASN A 653 3.35 2.45 -21.02
CA ASN A 653 3.82 3.46 -20.08
C ASN A 653 4.94 2.83 -19.24
N ARG A 654 6.19 3.27 -19.47
CA ARG A 654 7.38 2.71 -18.85
C ARG A 654 7.42 2.99 -17.36
N SER A 655 7.11 4.21 -16.92
CA SER A 655 7.08 4.50 -15.49
C SER A 655 6.01 3.68 -14.77
N LEU A 656 4.82 3.53 -15.37
CA LEU A 656 3.76 2.70 -14.78
C LEU A 656 4.17 1.23 -14.73
N LEU A 657 4.89 0.73 -15.76
CA LEU A 657 5.38 -0.66 -15.79
C LEU A 657 6.38 -0.93 -14.65
N PHE A 658 7.24 0.04 -14.32
CA PHE A 658 8.17 -0.08 -13.18
C PHE A 658 7.47 0.13 -11.84
N ASN A 659 6.36 0.88 -11.83
CA ASN A 659 5.55 1.10 -10.64
C ASN A 659 4.65 -0.12 -10.31
N ARG A 660 4.01 -0.75 -11.31
CA ARG A 660 3.07 -1.87 -11.12
C ARG A 660 2.98 -2.78 -12.35
N ASN A 661 2.90 -4.09 -12.13
CA ASN A 661 2.71 -5.05 -13.22
C ASN A 661 1.31 -4.92 -13.84
N TYR A 662 1.25 -4.68 -15.15
CA TYR A 662 0.02 -4.75 -15.96
C TYR A 662 0.21 -5.52 -17.28
N VAL A 663 1.42 -6.06 -17.53
CA VAL A 663 1.75 -6.82 -18.74
C VAL A 663 1.91 -8.27 -18.34
N ASP A 664 0.97 -9.10 -18.78
CA ASP A 664 0.96 -10.52 -18.45
C ASP A 664 1.79 -11.32 -19.45
N LEU A 665 2.50 -12.33 -18.96
CA LEU A 665 3.37 -13.17 -19.79
C LEU A 665 2.61 -13.88 -20.93
N ASN A 666 1.34 -14.24 -20.71
CA ASN A 666 0.48 -14.89 -21.72
C ASN A 666 0.19 -13.99 -22.93
N THR A 667 0.57 -12.71 -22.86
CA THR A 667 0.46 -11.73 -23.95
C THR A 667 1.81 -11.27 -24.50
N PHE A 668 2.90 -11.61 -23.83
CA PHE A 668 4.24 -11.13 -24.12
C PHE A 668 4.94 -12.05 -25.14
N VAL A 669 5.55 -11.44 -26.14
CA VAL A 669 6.28 -12.11 -27.21
C VAL A 669 7.61 -11.41 -27.43
N HIS A 670 8.68 -12.16 -27.67
CA HIS A 670 9.96 -11.58 -28.04
C HIS A 670 10.68 -12.38 -29.11
N THR A 671 11.65 -11.73 -29.76
CA THR A 671 12.60 -12.39 -30.66
C THR A 671 13.53 -13.30 -29.88
N ARG A 672 13.97 -14.41 -30.50
CA ARG A 672 14.97 -15.29 -29.90
C ARG A 672 16.29 -14.56 -29.68
N GLU A 673 16.64 -13.63 -30.57
CA GLU A 673 17.83 -12.78 -30.48
C GLU A 673 17.80 -11.91 -29.22
N ALA A 674 16.65 -11.33 -28.87
CA ALA A 674 16.50 -10.56 -27.63
C ALA A 674 16.77 -11.44 -26.39
N TRP A 675 16.31 -12.69 -26.38
CA TRP A 675 16.61 -13.63 -25.30
C TRP A 675 18.08 -14.00 -25.22
N GLN A 676 18.74 -14.28 -26.35
CA GLN A 676 20.17 -14.57 -26.37
C GLN A 676 21.01 -13.42 -25.81
N ARG A 677 20.54 -12.17 -25.97
CA ARG A 677 21.20 -10.97 -25.48
C ARG A 677 20.85 -10.60 -24.03
N LEU A 678 19.59 -10.75 -23.64
CA LEU A 678 19.04 -10.24 -22.37
C LEU A 678 18.77 -11.32 -21.32
N GLY A 679 18.89 -12.59 -21.69
CA GLY A 679 18.69 -13.74 -20.83
C GLY A 679 17.22 -14.13 -20.62
N GLY A 680 17.03 -15.31 -20.01
CA GLY A 680 15.72 -15.90 -19.69
C GLY A 680 15.18 -15.46 -18.34
N PHE A 681 14.43 -16.34 -17.67
CA PHE A 681 13.84 -16.10 -16.36
C PHE A 681 14.87 -16.31 -15.25
N ASP A 682 14.75 -15.55 -14.17
CA ASP A 682 15.57 -15.76 -12.98
C ASP A 682 14.99 -16.90 -12.13
N GLU A 683 15.74 -17.99 -12.01
CA GLU A 683 15.35 -19.19 -11.26
C GLU A 683 15.34 -18.99 -9.74
N ALA A 684 15.98 -17.94 -9.23
CA ALA A 684 15.90 -17.57 -7.82
C ALA A 684 14.58 -16.86 -7.47
N LEU A 685 13.77 -16.47 -8.46
CA LEU A 685 12.46 -15.85 -8.26
C LEU A 685 11.33 -16.90 -8.39
N PRO A 686 10.57 -17.17 -7.32
CA PRO A 686 9.39 -18.02 -7.39
C PRO A 686 8.12 -17.30 -7.86
N ARG A 687 8.10 -15.96 -7.87
CA ARG A 687 6.97 -15.12 -8.33
C ARG A 687 7.44 -13.82 -8.97
N TYR A 688 6.56 -13.19 -9.75
CA TYR A 688 6.80 -11.96 -10.51
C TYR A 688 7.92 -12.11 -11.55
N VAL A 689 8.12 -13.35 -11.98
CA VAL A 689 9.14 -13.76 -12.96
C VAL A 689 8.85 -13.16 -14.33
N ASP A 690 7.56 -12.99 -14.65
CA ASP A 690 7.04 -12.27 -15.80
C ASP A 690 7.41 -10.79 -15.72
N TRP A 691 7.14 -10.16 -14.58
CA TRP A 691 7.39 -8.74 -14.38
C TRP A 691 8.88 -8.40 -14.41
N ASP A 692 9.74 -9.25 -13.82
CA ASP A 692 11.20 -9.14 -13.92
C ASP A 692 11.67 -9.16 -15.38
N LEU A 693 11.23 -10.15 -16.16
CA LEU A 693 11.58 -10.28 -17.57
C LEU A 693 11.13 -9.06 -18.38
N VAL A 694 9.85 -8.69 -18.26
CA VAL A 694 9.27 -7.58 -19.04
C VAL A 694 9.95 -6.26 -18.67
N ARG A 695 10.28 -6.03 -17.39
CA ARG A 695 11.03 -4.83 -16.99
C ARG A 695 12.43 -4.81 -17.59
N ARG A 696 13.17 -5.92 -17.55
CA ARG A 696 14.49 -6.01 -18.19
C ARG A 696 14.42 -5.74 -19.69
N TYR A 697 13.42 -6.28 -20.38
CA TYR A 697 13.24 -6.05 -21.81
C TYR A 697 12.82 -4.60 -22.09
N ALA A 698 12.00 -3.99 -21.23
CA ALA A 698 11.64 -2.58 -21.37
C ALA A 698 12.84 -1.62 -21.15
N LEU A 699 13.96 -2.07 -20.56
CA LEU A 699 15.21 -1.30 -20.47
C LEU A 699 15.96 -1.33 -21.81
N ASP A 700 16.21 -2.53 -22.33
CA ASP A 700 17.28 -2.76 -23.32
C ASP A 700 16.78 -3.35 -24.66
N ALA A 701 15.49 -3.67 -24.78
CA ALA A 701 14.85 -4.11 -26.01
C ALA A 701 13.95 -3.02 -26.61
N VAL A 702 13.69 -3.10 -27.91
CA VAL A 702 12.62 -2.33 -28.55
C VAL A 702 11.27 -3.03 -28.30
N LEU A 703 10.57 -2.60 -27.24
CA LEU A 703 9.27 -3.14 -26.84
C LEU A 703 8.12 -2.24 -27.33
N TYR A 704 7.10 -2.83 -27.97
CA TYR A 704 5.86 -2.12 -28.33
C TYR A 704 4.61 -2.76 -27.70
N SER A 705 3.62 -1.92 -27.39
CA SER A 705 2.25 -2.36 -27.11
C SER A 705 1.46 -2.58 -28.41
N VAL A 706 0.72 -3.69 -28.51
CA VAL A 706 -0.11 -4.05 -29.67
C VAL A 706 -1.59 -4.08 -29.26
N PRO A 707 -2.45 -3.19 -29.80
CA PRO A 707 -3.83 -3.05 -29.35
C PRO A 707 -4.75 -4.12 -29.95
N VAL A 708 -4.56 -5.37 -29.51
CA VAL A 708 -5.43 -6.52 -29.80
C VAL A 708 -5.78 -7.26 -28.50
N ILE A 709 -6.97 -7.86 -28.43
CA ILE A 709 -7.44 -8.60 -27.23
C ILE A 709 -7.78 -10.03 -27.64
N LEU A 710 -6.75 -10.87 -27.75
CA LEU A 710 -6.85 -12.25 -28.26
C LEU A 710 -6.39 -13.30 -27.25
N THR A 711 -6.18 -12.88 -26.00
CA THR A 711 -5.77 -13.74 -24.89
C THR A 711 -6.86 -13.79 -23.82
N HIS A 712 -7.18 -14.98 -23.34
CA HIS A 712 -8.21 -15.20 -22.32
C HIS A 712 -7.51 -15.73 -21.07
N TYR A 713 -7.44 -14.86 -20.06
CA TYR A 713 -6.80 -15.12 -18.78
C TYR A 713 -7.85 -15.52 -17.74
N PHE A 714 -7.67 -16.67 -17.09
CA PHE A 714 -8.61 -17.17 -16.09
C PHE A 714 -8.03 -17.06 -14.67
N ILE A 715 -8.74 -16.31 -13.82
CA ILE A 715 -8.42 -16.20 -12.39
C ILE A 715 -9.12 -17.35 -11.67
N ASP A 716 -8.41 -18.05 -10.77
CA ASP A 716 -8.93 -19.11 -9.92
C ASP A 716 -9.46 -20.37 -10.64
N LYS A 717 -9.07 -20.60 -11.90
CA LYS A 717 -9.51 -21.78 -12.64
C LYS A 717 -8.83 -23.08 -12.18
N ALA A 718 -7.56 -22.99 -11.80
CA ALA A 718 -6.81 -24.16 -11.35
C ALA A 718 -6.41 -24.05 -9.87
N SER A 719 -6.49 -25.17 -9.17
CA SER A 719 -6.40 -25.24 -7.71
C SER A 719 -5.02 -24.87 -7.13
N ASN A 720 -3.96 -24.98 -7.93
CA ASN A 720 -2.57 -24.70 -7.59
C ASN A 720 -1.97 -23.46 -8.29
N SER A 721 -2.81 -22.53 -8.79
CA SER A 721 -2.31 -21.32 -9.46
C SER A 721 -1.51 -20.42 -8.50
N LEU A 722 -0.28 -20.05 -8.90
CA LEU A 722 0.68 -19.24 -8.13
C LEU A 722 0.12 -17.84 -7.74
N THR A 723 -0.88 -17.36 -8.47
CA THR A 723 -1.53 -16.05 -8.29
C THR A 723 -2.17 -15.89 -6.89
N ASN A 724 -2.55 -16.99 -6.23
CA ASN A 724 -3.31 -16.98 -4.97
C ASN A 724 -2.49 -17.12 -3.69
N ASN A 725 -1.17 -17.31 -3.79
CA ASN A 725 -0.32 -17.45 -2.62
C ASN A 725 0.23 -16.07 -2.19
N GLN A 726 -0.23 -15.56 -1.04
CA GLN A 726 0.14 -14.23 -0.55
C GLN A 726 1.50 -14.22 0.21
N GLN A 727 2.23 -15.34 0.32
CA GLN A 727 3.58 -15.44 0.92
C GLN A 727 4.69 -14.67 0.17
N TYR A 728 4.36 -13.91 -0.89
CA TYR A 728 5.31 -13.47 -1.91
C TYR A 728 5.58 -11.95 -1.98
N LEU A 729 5.20 -11.16 -0.95
CA LEU A 729 5.46 -9.72 -0.93
C LEU A 729 6.97 -9.38 -0.97
N SER A 730 7.83 -10.19 -0.35
CA SER A 730 9.29 -10.00 -0.37
C SER A 730 9.91 -10.12 -1.76
N TYR A 731 9.31 -10.90 -2.67
CA TYR A 731 9.80 -11.04 -4.04
C TYR A 731 9.44 -9.84 -4.92
N LEU A 732 8.38 -9.10 -4.56
CA LEU A 732 8.04 -7.83 -5.22
C LEU A 732 9.17 -6.81 -5.01
N GLU A 733 9.69 -6.71 -3.78
CA GLU A 733 10.84 -5.88 -3.43
C GLU A 733 12.09 -6.35 -4.17
N ALA A 734 12.38 -7.66 -4.18
CA ALA A 734 13.52 -8.22 -4.91
C ALA A 734 13.50 -7.90 -6.41
N VAL A 735 12.33 -7.96 -7.06
CA VAL A 735 12.17 -7.58 -8.48
C VAL A 735 12.43 -6.08 -8.65
N ARG A 736 11.89 -5.23 -7.78
CA ARG A 736 12.12 -3.77 -7.82
C ARG A 736 13.59 -3.41 -7.62
N GLU A 737 14.32 -4.10 -6.74
CA GLU A 737 15.74 -3.86 -6.46
C GLU A 737 16.65 -4.18 -7.66
N LYS A 738 16.37 -5.25 -8.42
CA LYS A 738 17.22 -5.68 -9.55
C LYS A 738 17.38 -4.65 -10.67
N THR A 739 16.32 -3.90 -10.94
CA THR A 739 16.27 -2.93 -12.05
C THR A 739 15.97 -1.49 -11.58
N GLY A 740 15.91 -1.28 -10.26
CA GLY A 740 15.59 0.00 -9.62
C GLY A 740 14.09 0.30 -9.54
N ALA A 741 13.64 1.10 -8.56
CA ALA A 741 12.22 1.46 -8.39
C ALA A 741 11.67 2.35 -9.53
N THR A 742 12.55 2.92 -10.34
CA THR A 742 12.27 3.77 -11.49
C THR A 742 13.19 3.36 -12.65
N TYR A 743 12.72 3.56 -13.87
CA TYR A 743 13.59 3.49 -15.04
C TYR A 743 14.31 4.83 -15.22
N ALA A 744 15.64 4.84 -15.08
CA ALA A 744 16.48 5.91 -15.60
C ALA A 744 17.13 5.38 -16.89
N ALA A 745 16.97 6.11 -18.00
CA ALA A 745 17.59 5.68 -19.24
C ALA A 745 19.10 5.65 -19.11
N LYS A 746 19.71 4.51 -19.46
CA LYS A 746 21.08 4.54 -19.98
C LYS A 746 20.99 5.18 -21.37
N PRO A 747 21.87 6.13 -21.73
CA PRO A 747 21.99 6.58 -23.11
C PRO A 747 22.19 5.33 -23.99
N ARG A 748 21.26 5.09 -24.93
CA ARG A 748 21.47 4.02 -25.90
C ARG A 748 22.69 4.39 -26.72
N GLN A 749 23.58 3.42 -26.96
CA GLN A 749 24.52 3.53 -28.08
C GLN A 749 23.68 3.85 -29.31
N THR A 750 23.86 5.04 -29.87
CA THR A 750 23.30 5.38 -31.17
C THR A 750 23.88 4.36 -32.14
N GLN A 751 23.07 3.38 -32.55
CA GLN A 751 23.31 2.71 -33.82
C GLN A 751 23.10 3.79 -34.87
N ALA A 752 24.20 4.48 -35.20
CA ALA A 752 24.28 5.31 -36.37
C ALA A 752 23.65 4.53 -37.52
N ALA A 753 22.75 5.20 -38.24
CA ALA A 753 22.21 4.70 -39.49
C ALA A 753 23.36 4.06 -40.29
N VAL A 754 23.22 2.77 -40.58
CA VAL A 754 24.19 1.98 -41.34
C VAL A 754 24.46 2.71 -42.65
N THR A 755 25.60 3.38 -42.70
CA THR A 755 26.26 3.79 -43.92
C THR A 755 27.63 3.13 -43.89
N ASP A 756 27.90 2.37 -44.94
CA ASP A 756 29.09 1.55 -45.20
C ASP A 756 30.41 2.13 -44.67
N ASN A 757 31.12 1.39 -43.81
CA ASN A 757 32.36 0.67 -44.14
C ASN A 757 33.16 0.23 -42.91
N SER A 758 33.82 -0.91 -43.10
CA SER A 758 34.90 -1.53 -42.31
C SER A 758 35.76 -0.60 -41.42
N VAL A 759 36.06 -1.06 -40.19
CA VAL A 759 37.40 -1.50 -39.72
C VAL A 759 37.39 -1.56 -38.18
N THR A 760 38.05 -2.61 -37.67
CA THR A 760 38.34 -2.96 -36.28
C THR A 760 38.62 -1.79 -35.32
N GLY A 761 37.77 -1.66 -34.31
CA GLY A 761 38.02 -0.93 -33.07
C GLY A 761 36.90 -1.24 -32.09
N THR A 762 37.25 -1.70 -30.88
CA THR A 762 36.28 -1.78 -29.77
C THR A 762 35.64 -0.41 -29.56
N PRO A 763 34.31 -0.25 -29.70
CA PRO A 763 33.66 1.04 -29.47
C PRO A 763 33.69 1.32 -27.97
N GLN A 764 34.53 2.27 -27.54
CA GLN A 764 34.29 2.96 -26.28
C GLN A 764 33.00 3.76 -26.44
N ALA A 765 32.06 3.60 -25.52
CA ALA A 765 30.81 4.35 -25.51
C ALA A 765 31.11 5.85 -25.40
N GLU A 766 30.80 6.61 -26.44
CA GLU A 766 30.75 8.07 -26.34
C GLU A 766 29.60 8.43 -25.39
N VAL A 767 29.94 9.04 -24.26
CA VAL A 767 28.95 9.65 -23.37
C VAL A 767 28.27 10.74 -24.18
N ALA A 768 26.94 10.67 -24.35
CA ALA A 768 26.19 11.72 -25.01
C ALA A 768 26.48 13.05 -24.30
N THR A 769 27.10 14.00 -25.00
CA THR A 769 27.39 15.34 -24.49
C THR A 769 26.34 16.30 -25.00
N LEU A 770 26.03 17.35 -24.22
CA LEU A 770 25.23 18.47 -24.72
C LEU A 770 25.90 19.11 -25.96
N GLU A 771 25.19 19.17 -27.07
CA GLU A 771 25.60 19.86 -28.30
C GLU A 771 25.47 21.38 -28.17
N ARG A 772 24.59 21.84 -27.28
CA ARG A 772 24.40 23.27 -26.95
C ARG A 772 24.40 23.46 -25.44
N GLY A 773 24.92 24.60 -24.99
CA GLY A 773 24.84 24.98 -23.58
C GLY A 773 23.38 25.10 -23.12
N VAL A 774 23.13 24.85 -21.84
CA VAL A 774 21.81 24.93 -21.21
C VAL A 774 21.89 25.87 -20.01
N ALA A 775 20.96 26.81 -19.91
CA ALA A 775 20.77 27.68 -18.77
C ALA A 775 19.57 27.19 -17.95
N VAL A 776 19.84 26.70 -16.74
CA VAL A 776 18.84 26.24 -15.78
C VAL A 776 18.39 27.41 -14.93
N VAL A 777 17.13 27.80 -15.06
CA VAL A 777 16.49 28.88 -14.31
C VAL A 777 15.69 28.28 -13.16
N ILE A 778 16.10 28.61 -11.93
CA ILE A 778 15.52 28.12 -10.69
C ILE A 778 14.84 29.26 -9.95
N PRO A 779 13.51 29.43 -10.07
CA PRO A 779 12.78 30.34 -9.19
C PRO A 779 12.74 29.75 -7.78
N SER A 780 13.23 30.51 -6.81
CA SER A 780 13.36 30.07 -5.42
C SER A 780 12.53 30.94 -4.48
N TYR A 781 11.70 30.32 -3.65
CA TYR A 781 10.99 30.96 -2.55
C TYR A 781 10.98 30.04 -1.34
N GLU A 782 11.75 30.39 -0.31
CA GLU A 782 12.01 29.57 0.88
C GLU A 782 12.56 28.16 0.55
N SER A 783 12.64 27.29 1.56
CA SER A 783 13.21 25.94 1.53
C SER A 783 14.67 25.83 1.07
N ARG A 784 15.58 26.26 1.95
CA ARG A 784 17.04 26.13 1.76
C ARG A 784 17.47 24.70 1.44
N ASP A 785 16.97 23.72 2.19
CA ASP A 785 17.43 22.32 2.08
C ASP A 785 17.07 21.74 0.69
N ASP A 786 15.87 22.04 0.19
CA ASP A 786 15.45 21.57 -1.13
C ASP A 786 16.27 22.22 -2.25
N LEU A 787 16.51 23.54 -2.16
CA LEU A 787 17.38 24.23 -3.10
C LEU A 787 18.81 23.67 -3.08
N GLN A 788 19.35 23.37 -1.89
CA GLN A 788 20.67 22.77 -1.76
C GLN A 788 20.73 21.42 -2.48
N GLU A 789 19.79 20.52 -2.23
CA GLU A 789 19.75 19.21 -2.90
C GLU A 789 19.53 19.34 -4.43
N CYS A 790 18.75 20.32 -4.87
CA CYS A 790 18.58 20.64 -6.28
C CYS A 790 19.91 21.06 -6.93
N LEU A 791 20.65 21.99 -6.32
CA LEU A 791 21.97 22.42 -6.80
C LEU A 791 22.98 21.27 -6.79
N GLU A 792 23.00 20.44 -5.74
CA GLU A 792 23.85 19.26 -5.65
C GLU A 792 23.57 18.28 -6.80
N SER A 793 22.29 18.07 -7.16
CA SER A 793 21.91 17.22 -8.29
C SER A 793 22.41 17.76 -9.64
N LEU A 794 22.40 19.09 -9.83
CA LEU A 794 22.93 19.73 -11.04
C LEU A 794 24.45 19.66 -11.12
N TYR A 795 25.15 19.86 -9.99
CA TYR A 795 26.60 19.72 -9.93
C TYR A 795 27.06 18.30 -10.28
N ALA A 796 26.29 17.29 -9.84
CA ALA A 796 26.59 15.89 -10.12
C ALA A 796 26.55 15.52 -11.62
N LEU A 797 25.93 16.35 -12.47
CA LEU A 797 25.89 16.14 -13.92
C LEU A 797 27.26 16.34 -14.60
N ASN A 798 28.19 17.07 -13.96
CA ASN A 798 29.55 17.32 -14.47
C ASN A 798 29.61 17.92 -15.89
N LEU A 799 28.62 18.77 -16.26
CA LEU A 799 28.48 19.36 -17.59
C LEU A 799 29.42 20.55 -17.88
N GLY A 800 30.22 20.99 -16.89
CA GLY A 800 31.20 22.06 -17.06
C GLY A 800 30.58 23.36 -17.59
N ALA A 801 31.24 23.96 -18.58
CA ALA A 801 30.81 25.25 -19.16
C ALA A 801 29.51 25.17 -19.99
N SER A 802 29.05 23.98 -20.33
CA SER A 802 27.78 23.76 -21.04
C SER A 802 26.57 23.88 -20.12
N LEU A 803 26.76 23.98 -18.80
CA LEU A 803 25.70 24.20 -17.83
C LEU A 803 25.88 25.57 -17.18
N GLU A 804 24.85 26.41 -17.29
CA GLU A 804 24.71 27.66 -16.55
C GLU A 804 23.56 27.53 -15.57
N ILE A 805 23.76 27.90 -14.31
CA ILE A 805 22.72 27.83 -13.26
C ILE A 805 22.37 29.25 -12.83
N ILE A 806 21.08 29.56 -12.79
CA ILE A 806 20.56 30.88 -12.45
C ILE A 806 19.49 30.71 -11.38
N VAL A 807 19.78 31.17 -10.17
CA VAL A 807 18.84 31.13 -9.06
C VAL A 807 18.21 32.51 -8.90
N VAL A 808 16.89 32.57 -9.01
CA VAL A 808 16.12 33.81 -8.83
C VAL A 808 15.37 33.74 -7.51
N ASP A 809 15.88 34.43 -6.49
CA ASP A 809 15.25 34.51 -5.18
C ASP A 809 14.06 35.48 -5.18
N ASN A 810 12.90 34.96 -4.79
CA ASN A 810 11.64 35.70 -4.68
C ASN A 810 11.41 36.30 -3.29
N ASN A 811 12.44 36.94 -2.73
CA ASN A 811 12.43 37.56 -1.42
C ASN A 811 12.18 36.53 -0.29
N SER A 812 13.07 35.53 -0.24
CA SER A 812 13.07 34.51 0.82
C SER A 812 13.61 35.07 2.15
N SER A 813 13.57 34.25 3.20
CA SER A 813 14.19 34.59 4.49
C SER A 813 15.70 34.89 4.36
N PRO A 814 16.28 35.71 5.27
CA PRO A 814 17.70 36.06 5.22
C PRO A 814 18.65 34.87 5.17
N ALA A 815 18.29 33.74 5.79
CA ALA A 815 19.08 32.51 5.79
C ALA A 815 19.18 31.87 4.39
N VAL A 816 18.08 31.87 3.63
CA VAL A 816 18.05 31.37 2.25
C VAL A 816 18.83 32.31 1.34
N CYS A 817 18.63 33.62 1.47
CA CYS A 817 19.37 34.60 0.67
C CYS A 817 20.87 34.53 0.91
N GLU A 818 21.29 34.34 2.16
CA GLU A 818 22.71 34.18 2.51
C GLU A 818 23.29 32.90 1.92
N PHE A 819 22.56 31.79 1.96
CA PHE A 819 22.95 30.55 1.29
C PHE A 819 23.14 30.76 -0.23
N ILE A 820 22.19 31.41 -0.91
CA ILE A 820 22.29 31.69 -2.35
C ILE A 820 23.52 32.57 -2.66
N ARG A 821 23.82 33.57 -1.82
CA ARG A 821 25.03 34.40 -1.99
C ARG A 821 26.32 33.61 -1.82
N GLN A 822 26.34 32.63 -0.92
CA GLN A 822 27.50 31.78 -0.67
C GLN A 822 27.77 30.81 -1.83
N GLU A 823 26.71 30.27 -2.44
CA GLU A 823 26.81 29.39 -3.61
C GLU A 823 27.13 30.15 -4.91
N SER A 824 26.74 31.42 -5.00
CA SER A 824 26.95 32.26 -6.18
C SER A 824 28.41 32.67 -6.34
N ASP A 825 29.14 32.01 -7.23
CA ASP A 825 30.50 32.40 -7.66
C ASP A 825 30.52 33.39 -8.84
N GLY A 826 29.35 33.68 -9.45
CA GLY A 826 29.19 34.60 -10.58
C GLY A 826 29.59 34.01 -11.93
N GLU A 827 30.18 32.81 -11.97
CA GLU A 827 30.57 32.10 -13.19
C GLU A 827 29.73 30.84 -13.42
N ARG A 828 29.64 29.97 -12.40
CA ARG A 828 28.86 28.72 -12.39
C ARG A 828 27.42 28.94 -11.95
N ILE A 829 27.24 29.78 -10.92
CA ILE A 829 25.92 30.19 -10.43
C ILE A 829 25.79 31.70 -10.51
N LYS A 830 24.70 32.14 -11.14
CA LYS A 830 24.22 33.52 -11.09
C LYS A 830 23.05 33.63 -10.13
N ALA A 831 23.12 34.55 -9.18
CA ALA A 831 22.01 34.88 -8.30
C ALA A 831 21.33 36.19 -8.70
N VAL A 832 19.99 36.17 -8.76
CA VAL A 832 19.14 37.36 -8.93
C VAL A 832 18.24 37.46 -7.71
N PHE A 833 18.21 38.62 -7.05
CA PHE A 833 17.43 38.83 -5.83
C PHE A 833 16.31 39.84 -6.07
N ASN A 834 15.07 39.40 -5.86
CA ASN A 834 13.93 40.31 -5.80
C ASN A 834 13.79 40.91 -4.40
N ASP A 835 13.28 42.14 -4.33
CA ASP A 835 12.99 42.84 -3.08
C ASP A 835 11.55 42.62 -2.58
N ALA A 836 10.74 41.88 -3.35
CA ALA A 836 9.45 41.34 -2.96
C ALA A 836 9.18 40.00 -3.66
N ASN A 837 8.22 39.23 -3.15
CA ASN A 837 7.79 38.01 -3.83
C ASN A 837 6.87 38.38 -5.01
N PHE A 838 7.44 38.40 -6.21
CA PHE A 838 6.71 38.66 -7.46
C PHE A 838 6.10 37.40 -8.08
N GLY A 839 6.20 36.25 -7.43
CA GLY A 839 5.68 34.98 -7.94
C GLY A 839 6.59 34.31 -8.97
N PHE A 840 6.21 33.10 -9.33
CA PHE A 840 6.99 32.22 -10.22
C PHE A 840 7.23 32.84 -11.59
N THR A 841 6.19 33.36 -12.24
CA THR A 841 6.30 33.77 -13.66
C THR A 841 7.28 34.91 -13.85
N HIS A 842 7.22 35.93 -13.00
CA HIS A 842 8.13 37.06 -13.08
C HIS A 842 9.58 36.64 -12.79
N ALA A 843 9.79 35.78 -11.79
CA ALA A 843 11.12 35.27 -11.45
C ALA A 843 11.73 34.45 -12.59
N VAL A 844 10.94 33.60 -13.25
CA VAL A 844 11.37 32.85 -14.42
C VAL A 844 11.85 33.79 -15.52
N ASN A 845 11.09 34.84 -15.87
CA ASN A 845 11.49 35.77 -16.92
C ASN A 845 12.81 36.49 -16.59
N LEU A 846 13.00 36.94 -15.34
CA LEU A 846 14.27 37.54 -14.90
C LEU A 846 15.45 36.57 -15.05
N GLY A 847 15.24 35.31 -14.70
CA GLY A 847 16.26 34.27 -14.87
C GLY A 847 16.59 34.01 -16.34
N ILE A 848 15.58 33.95 -17.21
CA ILE A 848 15.79 33.78 -18.66
C ILE A 848 16.55 34.98 -19.25
N HIS A 849 16.27 36.21 -18.80
CA HIS A 849 16.98 37.41 -19.25
C HIS A 849 18.45 37.43 -18.79
N ALA A 850 18.76 36.80 -17.65
CA ALA A 850 20.13 36.67 -17.13
C ALA A 850 20.95 35.56 -17.82
N ALA A 851 20.28 34.66 -18.55
CA ALA A 851 20.90 33.53 -19.25
C ALA A 851 21.73 33.96 -20.46
N LYS A 852 22.78 33.20 -20.76
CA LYS A 852 23.58 33.37 -21.97
C LYS A 852 22.71 33.21 -23.22
N ALA A 853 22.91 34.11 -24.18
CA ALA A 853 22.05 34.25 -25.36
C ALA A 853 22.07 33.04 -26.34
N ASP A 854 23.08 32.18 -26.24
CA ASP A 854 23.31 30.99 -27.05
C ASP A 854 22.93 29.68 -26.34
N HIS A 855 22.58 29.73 -25.05
CA HIS A 855 22.16 28.55 -24.28
C HIS A 855 20.67 28.29 -24.47
N ASP A 856 20.25 27.04 -24.55
CA ASP A 856 18.84 26.67 -24.43
C ASP A 856 18.37 26.87 -22.98
N ILE A 857 17.06 27.00 -22.77
CA ILE A 857 16.49 27.29 -21.45
C ILE A 857 15.94 26.02 -20.83
N VAL A 858 16.26 25.77 -19.57
CA VAL A 858 15.56 24.79 -18.74
C VAL A 858 14.96 25.52 -17.55
N LEU A 859 13.65 25.42 -17.38
CA LEU A 859 13.00 25.80 -16.12
C LEU A 859 13.12 24.63 -15.16
N LEU A 860 13.39 24.90 -13.88
CA LEU A 860 13.49 23.86 -12.85
C LEU A 860 13.07 24.41 -11.49
N ASN A 861 12.08 23.79 -10.85
CA ASN A 861 11.70 24.15 -9.49
C ASN A 861 12.84 23.86 -8.49
N ASN A 862 12.88 24.64 -7.40
CA ASN A 862 13.89 24.47 -6.35
C ASN A 862 13.75 23.16 -5.55
N ASP A 863 12.63 22.43 -5.66
CA ASP A 863 12.37 21.14 -5.00
C ASP A 863 12.45 19.93 -5.95
N SER A 864 13.22 20.09 -7.03
CA SER A 864 13.42 19.06 -8.06
C SER A 864 14.86 18.53 -8.07
N LEU A 865 15.02 17.23 -8.34
CA LEU A 865 16.32 16.56 -8.44
C LEU A 865 16.52 16.02 -9.86
N VAL A 866 17.58 16.48 -10.52
CA VAL A 866 17.89 16.10 -11.91
C VAL A 866 18.76 14.84 -11.93
N THR A 867 18.42 13.88 -12.80
CA THR A 867 19.23 12.67 -12.98
C THR A 867 20.24 12.80 -14.13
N PRO A 868 21.37 12.08 -14.08
CA PRO A 868 22.34 12.06 -15.18
C PRO A 868 21.71 11.68 -16.52
N GLY A 869 22.04 12.41 -17.59
CA GLY A 869 21.51 12.17 -18.94
C GLY A 869 20.16 12.84 -19.24
N ALA A 870 19.49 13.44 -18.24
CA ALA A 870 18.15 14.01 -18.43
C ALA A 870 18.16 15.21 -19.40
N PHE A 871 19.15 16.11 -19.29
CA PHE A 871 19.24 17.28 -20.17
C PHE A 871 19.65 16.91 -21.59
N GLU A 872 20.52 15.92 -21.73
CA GLU A 872 20.95 15.37 -23.01
C GLU A 872 19.79 14.69 -23.73
N ALA A 873 18.99 13.89 -23.01
CA ALA A 873 17.79 13.28 -23.56
C ALA A 873 16.75 14.33 -24.00
N MET A 874 16.54 15.39 -23.20
CA MET A 874 15.64 16.48 -23.57
C MET A 874 16.16 17.28 -24.76
N GLN A 875 17.46 17.61 -24.81
CA GLN A 875 18.06 18.32 -25.94
C GLN A 875 18.01 17.48 -27.22
N HIS A 876 18.35 16.20 -27.14
CA HIS A 876 18.23 15.30 -28.28
C HIS A 876 16.80 15.28 -28.81
N ALA A 877 15.80 15.14 -27.95
CA ALA A 877 14.39 15.18 -28.36
C ALA A 877 14.01 16.54 -28.99
N ALA A 878 14.47 17.64 -28.42
CA ALA A 878 14.18 18.99 -28.89
C ALA A 878 14.62 19.25 -30.34
N TYR A 879 15.72 18.61 -30.77
CA TYR A 879 16.29 18.83 -32.10
C TYR A 879 16.11 17.64 -33.07
N SER A 880 15.65 16.48 -32.59
CA SER A 880 15.36 15.31 -33.44
C SER A 880 13.87 15.11 -33.74
N LEU A 881 12.98 15.60 -32.89
CA LEU A 881 11.53 15.43 -33.08
C LEU A 881 10.94 16.52 -33.99
N PRO A 882 9.96 16.17 -34.83
CA PRO A 882 9.38 17.11 -35.78
C PRO A 882 8.65 18.24 -35.06
N GLU A 883 8.88 19.48 -35.49
CA GLU A 883 8.17 20.68 -35.02
C GLU A 883 8.20 20.81 -33.48
N CYS A 884 9.27 20.35 -32.82
CA CYS A 884 9.36 20.38 -31.37
C CYS A 884 9.50 21.82 -30.85
N GLY A 885 8.55 22.23 -30.02
CA GLY A 885 8.57 23.51 -29.31
C GLY A 885 9.03 23.39 -27.86
N LEU A 886 8.48 22.43 -27.11
CA LEU A 886 8.84 22.18 -25.72
C LEU A 886 9.11 20.70 -25.50
N VAL A 887 10.07 20.40 -24.63
CA VAL A 887 10.32 19.04 -24.15
C VAL A 887 10.15 18.99 -22.65
N VAL A 888 9.44 17.97 -22.16
CA VAL A 888 9.26 17.75 -20.73
C VAL A 888 9.72 16.35 -20.32
N PRO A 889 10.37 16.23 -19.17
CA PRO A 889 10.83 14.94 -18.66
C PRO A 889 9.70 14.20 -17.94
N GLN A 890 10.00 12.97 -17.50
CA GLN A 890 9.22 12.33 -16.46
C GLN A 890 9.22 13.21 -15.20
N GLN A 891 8.02 13.49 -14.70
CA GLN A 891 7.82 14.14 -13.40
C GLN A 891 7.61 13.05 -12.36
N VAL A 892 8.69 12.53 -11.78
CA VAL A 892 8.58 11.41 -10.84
C VAL A 892 8.26 11.93 -9.45
N LEU A 893 7.03 11.67 -8.98
CA LEU A 893 6.68 11.90 -7.58
C LEU A 893 7.20 10.75 -6.72
N LEU A 894 7.52 11.04 -5.45
CA LEU A 894 7.91 10.02 -4.48
C LEU A 894 6.69 9.20 -4.01
N GLY A 895 6.95 7.99 -3.52
CA GLY A 895 5.91 7.16 -2.91
C GLY A 895 5.29 7.85 -1.69
N GLY A 896 3.98 7.72 -1.54
CA GLY A 896 3.19 8.33 -0.47
C GLY A 896 2.63 9.72 -0.79
N THR A 897 2.93 10.29 -1.97
CA THR A 897 2.40 11.60 -2.35
C THR A 897 0.90 11.55 -2.66
N LYS A 898 0.12 12.46 -2.04
CA LYS A 898 -1.35 12.44 -2.04
C LYS A 898 -1.99 12.47 -3.43
N THR A 899 -1.39 13.17 -4.39
CA THR A 899 -1.98 13.41 -5.72
C THR A 899 -1.59 12.35 -6.75
N LEU A 900 -0.73 11.38 -6.42
CA LEU A 900 -0.18 10.43 -7.39
C LEU A 900 -1.29 9.68 -8.16
N ASN A 901 -2.32 9.17 -7.46
CA ASN A 901 -3.42 8.46 -8.12
C ASN A 901 -4.45 9.36 -8.80
N ASP A 902 -4.44 10.68 -8.56
CA ASP A 902 -5.25 11.63 -9.35
C ASP A 902 -4.68 11.74 -10.77
N HIS A 903 -3.35 11.70 -10.89
CA HIS A 903 -2.63 11.68 -12.16
C HIS A 903 -2.61 10.30 -12.80
N VAL A 904 -2.23 9.26 -12.05
CA VAL A 904 -2.05 7.88 -12.52
C VAL A 904 -2.87 6.90 -11.67
N PRO A 905 -4.16 6.69 -11.99
CA PRO A 905 -5.07 5.93 -11.12
C PRO A 905 -4.69 4.48 -10.87
N TYR A 906 -3.96 3.84 -11.81
CA TYR A 906 -3.57 2.44 -11.66
C TYR A 906 -2.28 2.25 -10.86
N ALA A 907 -1.49 3.29 -10.67
CA ALA A 907 -0.22 3.21 -9.96
C ALA A 907 -0.42 2.77 -8.50
N ASP A 908 0.55 2.03 -7.97
CA ASP A 908 0.72 1.85 -6.53
C ASP A 908 1.33 3.14 -5.96
N ALA A 909 0.50 3.90 -5.24
CA ALA A 909 0.91 5.17 -4.65
C ALA A 909 2.01 5.03 -3.59
N SER A 910 2.33 3.82 -3.13
CA SER A 910 3.45 3.60 -2.20
C SER A 910 4.82 3.75 -2.88
N TYR A 911 4.86 3.79 -4.22
CA TYR A 911 6.08 3.82 -5.01
C TYR A 911 6.11 5.00 -5.96
N PRO A 912 7.30 5.47 -6.35
CA PRO A 912 7.42 6.57 -7.28
C PRO A 912 6.79 6.26 -8.65
N CYS A 913 6.26 7.31 -9.28
CA CYS A 913 5.70 7.22 -10.63
C CYS A 913 5.77 8.59 -11.32
N ASP A 914 6.01 8.59 -12.62
CA ASP A 914 5.80 9.73 -13.49
C ASP A 914 4.33 10.15 -13.46
N VAL A 915 4.08 11.44 -13.25
CA VAL A 915 2.75 12.05 -13.25
C VAL A 915 2.56 13.07 -14.37
N ASN A 916 3.56 13.26 -15.24
CA ASN A 916 3.45 14.20 -16.34
C ASN A 916 2.50 13.66 -17.43
N ILE A 917 2.47 12.34 -17.66
CA ILE A 917 1.36 11.68 -18.35
C ILE A 917 0.18 11.60 -17.37
N SER A 918 -0.80 12.49 -17.53
CA SER A 918 -1.72 12.84 -16.45
C SER A 918 -3.19 12.72 -16.84
N LYS A 919 -3.95 11.88 -16.11
CA LYS A 919 -5.42 11.89 -16.17
C LYS A 919 -5.99 13.23 -15.71
N HIS A 920 -5.47 13.75 -14.59
CA HIS A 920 -5.94 15.01 -14.01
C HIS A 920 -5.85 16.18 -14.99
N HIS A 921 -4.78 16.24 -15.77
CA HIS A 921 -4.57 17.30 -16.76
C HIS A 921 -5.21 17.03 -18.13
N ALA A 922 -5.66 15.79 -18.38
CA ALA A 922 -6.15 15.32 -19.68
C ALA A 922 -5.22 15.75 -20.82
N ASN A 923 -3.91 15.57 -20.63
CA ASN A 923 -2.90 16.26 -21.43
C ASN A 923 -2.30 15.43 -22.56
N VAL A 924 -2.72 14.20 -22.78
CA VAL A 924 -2.22 13.40 -23.90
C VAL A 924 -2.88 13.86 -25.20
N HIS A 925 -2.09 14.27 -26.20
CA HIS A 925 -2.64 14.70 -27.48
C HIS A 925 -2.92 13.50 -28.39
N HIS A 926 -1.91 12.67 -28.62
CA HIS A 926 -1.97 11.57 -29.56
C HIS A 926 -1.11 10.42 -29.07
N VAL A 927 -1.70 9.22 -28.99
CA VAL A 927 -0.99 8.00 -28.71
C VAL A 927 -0.81 7.22 -30.02
N PRO A 928 0.43 6.93 -30.45
CA PRO A 928 0.66 6.06 -31.58
C PRO A 928 -0.02 4.70 -31.37
N LEU A 929 -0.57 4.12 -32.46
CA LEU A 929 -1.23 2.82 -32.39
C LEU A 929 -0.30 1.72 -31.82
N PHE A 930 0.96 1.74 -32.26
CA PHE A 930 2.04 0.95 -31.68
C PHE A 930 2.97 1.91 -30.95
N HIS A 931 2.94 1.87 -29.63
CA HIS A 931 3.68 2.79 -28.78
C HIS A 931 4.82 2.06 -28.06
N ASP A 932 6.02 2.66 -28.07
CA ASP A 932 7.24 2.15 -27.42
C ASP A 932 7.49 2.76 -26.02
N GLY A 933 6.60 3.65 -25.57
CA GLY A 933 6.70 4.29 -24.27
C GLY A 933 7.83 5.31 -24.13
N ARG A 934 8.49 5.72 -25.22
CA ARG A 934 9.63 6.66 -25.16
C ARG A 934 9.21 8.10 -25.27
N THR A 935 8.43 8.42 -26.30
CA THR A 935 8.05 9.80 -26.63
C THR A 935 6.55 9.90 -26.84
N LEU A 936 5.93 10.88 -26.19
CA LEU A 936 4.50 11.12 -26.29
C LEU A 936 4.22 12.60 -26.56
N GLU A 937 3.39 12.88 -27.55
CA GLU A 937 2.92 14.26 -27.78
C GLU A 937 1.84 14.60 -26.76
N ILE A 938 2.06 15.70 -26.04
CA ILE A 938 1.16 16.19 -25.00
C ILE A 938 0.69 17.61 -25.32
N THR A 939 -0.38 18.04 -24.67
CA THR A 939 -1.02 19.33 -24.87
C THR A 939 -0.64 20.36 -23.81
N PHE A 940 -0.20 19.89 -22.65
CA PHE A 940 0.11 20.70 -21.47
C PHE A 940 1.04 19.95 -20.54
N ALA A 941 1.95 20.65 -19.89
CA ALA A 941 2.71 20.15 -18.76
C ALA A 941 2.90 21.27 -17.73
N PRO A 942 2.85 20.95 -16.43
CA PRO A 942 3.21 21.91 -15.40
C PRO A 942 4.70 22.25 -15.51
N PHE A 943 5.05 23.52 -15.38
CA PHE A 943 6.45 23.99 -15.52
C PHE A 943 7.29 23.74 -14.25
N PHE A 944 7.18 22.54 -13.66
CA PHE A 944 8.12 22.10 -12.63
C PHE A 944 9.52 21.88 -13.23
N CYS A 945 9.55 21.33 -14.46
CA CYS A 945 10.70 21.31 -15.33
C CYS A 945 10.25 21.26 -16.79
N VAL A 946 10.81 22.14 -17.62
CA VAL A 946 10.58 22.16 -19.07
C VAL A 946 11.84 22.64 -19.78
N TYR A 947 12.17 22.00 -20.89
CA TYR A 947 13.23 22.40 -21.81
C TYR A 947 12.63 23.21 -22.96
N ILE A 948 13.17 24.42 -23.16
CA ILE A 948 12.74 25.39 -24.15
C ILE A 948 13.94 25.69 -25.05
N PRO A 949 13.93 25.22 -26.32
CA PRO A 949 14.96 25.60 -27.27
C PRO A 949 15.01 27.11 -27.42
N ARG A 950 16.22 27.67 -27.51
CA ARG A 950 16.40 29.13 -27.52
C ARG A 950 15.66 29.82 -28.66
N HIS A 951 15.59 29.17 -29.82
CA HIS A 951 14.86 29.71 -30.97
C HIS A 951 13.34 29.78 -30.69
N VAL A 952 12.77 28.80 -29.99
CA VAL A 952 11.36 28.79 -29.60
C VAL A 952 11.08 29.93 -28.62
N TYR A 953 11.94 30.12 -27.61
CA TYR A 953 11.79 31.26 -26.68
C TYR A 953 11.86 32.62 -27.40
N ARG A 954 12.74 32.78 -28.40
CA ARG A 954 12.84 34.04 -29.17
C ARG A 954 11.56 34.36 -29.96
N GLU A 955 10.80 33.33 -30.36
CA GLU A 955 9.55 33.50 -31.09
C GLU A 955 8.35 33.62 -30.14
N ALA A 956 8.29 32.82 -29.08
CA ALA A 956 7.21 32.82 -28.10
C ALA A 956 7.24 34.05 -27.17
N GLY A 957 8.44 34.54 -26.85
CA GLY A 957 8.67 35.60 -25.88
C GLY A 957 8.67 35.10 -24.43
N ASP A 958 8.51 36.06 -23.52
CA ASP A 958 8.43 35.85 -22.07
C ASP A 958 7.15 35.12 -21.66
N LEU A 959 7.17 34.48 -20.49
CA LEU A 959 5.94 33.97 -19.88
C LEU A 959 5.08 35.16 -19.43
N ASP A 960 3.76 35.05 -19.56
CA ASP A 960 2.83 36.13 -19.21
C ASP A 960 2.75 36.37 -17.69
N ALA A 961 3.48 37.37 -17.22
CA ALA A 961 3.45 37.85 -15.84
C ALA A 961 2.48 39.02 -15.64
N GLN A 962 1.83 39.54 -16.68
CA GLN A 962 1.12 40.81 -16.62
C GLN A 962 -0.12 40.73 -15.73
N TYR A 963 -0.86 39.61 -15.78
CA TYR A 963 -2.19 39.53 -15.18
C TYR A 963 -2.21 38.96 -13.74
N GLY A 964 -1.12 38.32 -13.29
CA GLY A 964 -1.02 37.80 -11.92
C GLY A 964 0.31 37.10 -11.63
N ARG A 965 0.60 36.89 -10.34
CA ARG A 965 1.85 36.27 -9.84
C ARG A 965 2.07 34.83 -10.34
N HIS A 966 0.99 34.11 -10.62
CA HIS A 966 0.99 32.71 -11.07
C HIS A 966 -0.08 32.49 -12.16
N TYR A 967 -0.29 33.47 -13.06
CA TYR A 967 -1.46 33.57 -13.96
C TYR A 967 -1.60 32.46 -15.01
N ARG A 968 -1.70 31.18 -14.60
CA ARG A 968 -1.80 30.00 -15.48
C ARG A 968 -0.70 30.02 -16.55
N SER A 969 0.48 30.52 -16.20
CA SER A 969 1.52 30.92 -17.14
C SER A 969 2.08 29.73 -17.93
N ASP A 970 2.18 28.57 -17.29
CA ASP A 970 2.49 27.30 -17.95
C ASP A 970 1.46 26.94 -19.03
N ARG A 971 0.16 27.04 -18.70
CA ARG A 971 -0.93 26.76 -19.65
C ARG A 971 -0.91 27.73 -20.83
N ILE A 972 -0.80 29.03 -20.56
CA ILE A 972 -0.76 30.07 -21.58
C ILE A 972 0.46 29.87 -22.49
N TYR A 973 1.63 29.58 -21.92
CA TYR A 973 2.84 29.36 -22.71
C TYR A 973 2.75 28.11 -23.57
N CYS A 974 2.21 27.00 -23.05
CA CYS A 974 1.86 25.82 -23.83
C CYS A 974 0.94 26.17 -25.02
N ASP A 975 -0.08 26.98 -24.80
CA ASP A 975 -1.03 27.40 -25.84
C ASP A 975 -0.37 28.33 -26.87
N VAL A 976 0.53 29.24 -26.47
CA VAL A 976 1.32 30.07 -27.41
C VAL A 976 2.18 29.18 -28.31
N VAL A 977 2.97 28.28 -27.72
CA VAL A 977 3.83 27.36 -28.49
C VAL A 977 3.00 26.52 -29.47
N ARG A 978 1.87 25.97 -29.02
CA ARG A 978 1.08 25.06 -29.85
C ARG A 978 0.20 25.75 -30.88
N HIS A 979 -0.48 26.81 -30.50
CA HIS A 979 -1.51 27.42 -31.34
C HIS A 979 -1.04 28.66 -32.09
N ILE A 980 -0.08 29.40 -31.54
CA ILE A 980 0.46 30.60 -32.20
C ILE A 980 1.68 30.22 -33.05
N LEU A 981 2.61 29.43 -32.51
CA LEU A 981 3.82 29.02 -33.25
C LEU A 981 3.62 27.73 -34.08
N GLY A 982 2.56 26.96 -33.81
CA GLY A 982 2.30 25.70 -34.51
C GLY A 982 3.28 24.58 -34.15
N LEU A 983 3.93 24.67 -32.98
CA LEU A 983 4.92 23.71 -32.52
C LEU A 983 4.31 22.69 -31.54
N ARG A 984 5.02 21.60 -31.29
CA ARG A 984 4.55 20.46 -30.49
C ARG A 984 5.23 20.41 -29.13
N ILE A 985 4.57 19.79 -28.16
CA ILE A 985 5.13 19.54 -26.83
C ILE A 985 5.32 18.04 -26.68
N TYR A 986 6.54 17.62 -26.34
CA TYR A 986 6.89 16.22 -26.19
C TYR A 986 7.26 15.87 -24.77
N HIS A 987 6.58 14.87 -24.21
CA HIS A 987 7.04 14.14 -23.04
C HIS A 987 8.06 13.08 -23.47
N VAL A 988 9.17 13.00 -22.74
CA VAL A 988 10.28 12.07 -23.02
C VAL A 988 10.58 11.23 -21.78
N SER A 989 10.35 9.91 -21.87
CA SER A 989 10.58 9.00 -20.76
C SER A 989 12.05 8.67 -20.52
N ASP A 990 12.95 9.05 -21.42
CA ASP A 990 14.38 8.89 -21.19
C ASP A 990 14.99 10.00 -20.32
N ALA A 991 14.26 11.09 -20.05
CA ALA A 991 14.65 12.13 -19.11
C ALA A 991 13.88 11.99 -17.79
N LEU A 992 14.58 11.82 -16.67
CA LEU A 992 13.96 11.62 -15.35
C LEU A 992 14.30 12.76 -14.39
N ILE A 993 13.28 13.36 -13.78
CA ILE A 993 13.43 14.34 -12.71
C ILE A 993 12.50 13.98 -11.55
N TYR A 994 13.06 13.90 -10.33
CA TYR A 994 12.25 13.73 -9.13
C TYR A 994 11.70 15.07 -8.67
N HIS A 995 10.42 15.10 -8.32
CA HIS A 995 9.75 16.29 -7.80
C HIS A 995 9.22 16.00 -6.41
N LYS A 996 9.77 16.68 -5.39
CA LYS A 996 9.46 16.40 -3.99
C LYS A 996 8.10 16.92 -3.55
N LEU A 997 7.56 17.94 -4.22
CA LEU A 997 6.31 18.61 -3.84
C LEU A 997 6.32 19.04 -2.37
N GLN A 998 7.40 19.69 -1.92
CA GLN A 998 7.55 20.07 -0.51
C GLN A 998 7.59 21.59 -0.27
N LYS A 999 6.86 21.97 0.79
CA LYS A 999 6.97 23.18 1.61
C LYS A 999 6.45 24.50 1.08
N SER A 1000 6.69 24.91 -0.17
CA SER A 1000 6.37 26.31 -0.56
C SER A 1000 4.87 26.63 -0.47
N THR A 1001 4.00 25.74 -0.97
CA THR A 1001 2.54 25.95 -0.94
C THR A 1001 1.93 25.80 0.45
N ASP A 1002 2.48 24.90 1.28
CA ASP A 1002 2.01 24.65 2.65
C ASP A 1002 2.44 25.77 3.63
N GLU A 1003 3.66 26.32 3.47
CA GLU A 1003 4.12 27.47 4.26
C GLU A 1003 3.37 28.76 3.90
N LEU A 1004 2.98 28.92 2.63
CA LEU A 1004 2.11 30.01 2.17
C LEU A 1004 0.68 29.88 2.72
N ALA A 1005 0.16 28.67 2.93
CA ALA A 1005 -1.14 28.44 3.58
C ALA A 1005 -1.12 28.77 5.09
N GLY A 1006 0.05 28.72 5.73
CA GLY A 1006 0.25 29.09 7.14
C GLY A 1006 0.39 30.59 7.40
N LYS A 1007 0.70 31.40 6.37
CA LYS A 1007 0.74 32.88 6.45
C LYS A 1007 -0.61 33.46 6.00
N LYS A 1008 -1.03 34.57 6.63
CA LYS A 1008 -2.31 35.32 6.44
C LYS A 1008 -3.15 34.85 5.22
N GLU A 1009 -4.35 34.31 5.47
CA GLU A 1009 -5.35 33.85 4.47
C GLU A 1009 -5.47 34.74 3.21
N SER A 1010 -5.23 36.05 3.33
CA SER A 1010 -5.28 37.00 2.22
C SER A 1010 -4.22 36.81 1.12
N GLU A 1011 -2.97 36.45 1.43
CA GLU A 1011 -1.92 36.32 0.41
C GLU A 1011 -2.07 35.02 -0.39
N PHE A 1012 -2.37 33.91 0.29
CA PHE A 1012 -2.67 32.63 -0.35
C PHE A 1012 -3.90 32.74 -1.27
N ASP A 1013 -4.97 33.40 -0.81
CA ASP A 1013 -6.18 33.62 -1.62
C ASP A 1013 -5.91 34.53 -2.83
N ILE A 1014 -5.10 35.59 -2.68
CA ILE A 1014 -4.74 36.46 -3.80
C ILE A 1014 -3.88 35.70 -4.83
N MET A 1015 -2.93 34.87 -4.38
CA MET A 1015 -1.96 34.23 -5.24
C MET A 1015 -2.50 32.98 -5.94
N PHE A 1016 -3.26 32.12 -5.25
CA PHE A 1016 -3.70 30.83 -5.79
C PHE A 1016 -5.19 30.74 -6.10
N LYS A 1017 -6.07 31.48 -5.38
CA LYS A 1017 -7.52 31.44 -5.65
C LYS A 1017 -7.98 32.53 -6.62
N LYS A 1018 -7.54 33.77 -6.42
CA LYS A 1018 -7.88 34.92 -7.27
C LYS A 1018 -6.89 35.10 -8.42
N ASN A 1019 -5.64 34.70 -8.21
CA ASN A 1019 -4.52 34.83 -9.14
C ASN A 1019 -4.34 36.26 -9.68
N ARG A 1020 -4.34 37.25 -8.80
CA ARG A 1020 -4.20 38.68 -9.17
C ARG A 1020 -2.95 39.30 -8.54
N TRP A 1021 -2.50 40.40 -9.11
CA TRP A 1021 -1.50 41.24 -8.46
C TRP A 1021 -2.10 42.01 -7.27
N ASP A 1022 -1.33 42.18 -6.21
CA ASP A 1022 -1.65 43.20 -5.23
C ASP A 1022 -1.45 44.60 -5.86
N PRO A 1023 -2.24 45.63 -5.46
CA PRO A 1023 -2.20 46.94 -6.10
C PRO A 1023 -0.82 47.61 -6.09
N ALA A 1024 -0.03 47.38 -5.03
CA ALA A 1024 1.28 48.01 -4.89
C ALA A 1024 2.30 47.43 -5.88
N ASN A 1025 2.42 46.10 -5.96
CA ASN A 1025 3.31 45.47 -6.93
C ASN A 1025 2.82 45.63 -8.37
N LYS A 1026 1.51 45.63 -8.61
CA LYS A 1026 0.95 45.91 -9.95
C LYS A 1026 1.42 47.26 -10.48
N MET A 1027 1.26 48.32 -9.65
CA MET A 1027 1.71 49.66 -10.02
C MET A 1027 3.23 49.73 -10.19
N ARG A 1028 3.99 49.00 -9.36
CA ARG A 1028 5.45 48.97 -9.43
C ARG A 1028 5.99 48.32 -10.70
N LEU A 1029 5.31 47.30 -11.21
CA LEU A 1029 5.70 46.57 -12.41
C LEU A 1029 5.03 47.12 -13.69
N ASP A 1030 4.23 48.18 -13.59
CA ASP A 1030 3.41 48.73 -14.68
C ASP A 1030 2.50 47.66 -15.34
N PHE A 1031 1.93 46.80 -14.50
CA PHE A 1031 1.05 45.71 -14.90
C PHE A 1031 -0.43 46.12 -14.83
N VAL A 1032 -1.29 45.36 -15.49
CA VAL A 1032 -2.74 45.66 -15.59
C VAL A 1032 -3.57 44.47 -15.10
N ASP A 1033 -4.81 44.74 -14.68
CA ASP A 1033 -5.73 43.65 -14.34
C ASP A 1033 -6.21 42.96 -15.63
N ALA A 1034 -6.42 41.65 -15.55
CA ALA A 1034 -7.11 40.91 -16.58
C ALA A 1034 -8.53 41.47 -16.76
N PRO A 1035 -8.89 42.02 -17.93
CA PRO A 1035 -10.20 42.65 -18.13
C PRO A 1035 -11.37 41.65 -18.12
N TRP A 1036 -11.09 40.35 -18.12
CA TRP A 1036 -12.08 39.27 -18.02
C TRP A 1036 -12.26 38.72 -16.59
N ASP A 1037 -11.42 39.11 -15.62
CA ASP A 1037 -11.55 38.73 -14.21
C ASP A 1037 -12.41 39.74 -13.42
N ILE A 1038 -13.52 40.20 -14.00
CA ILE A 1038 -14.40 41.22 -13.39
C ILE A 1038 -15.15 40.63 -12.19
#